data_AF-A0A8G0LJ07-F1
#
_entry.id   AF-A0A8G0LJ07-F1
#
_cell.length_a   1.000
_cell.length_b   1.000
_cell.length_c   1.000
_cell.angle_alpha   90.00
_cell.angle_beta   90.00
_cell.angle_gamma   90.00
#
_symmetry.space_group_name_H-M   'P 1'
#
loop_
_entity.id
_entity.type
_entity.pdbx_description
1 polymer ?
#
loop_
_entity_poly.entity_id
_entity_poly.type
_entity_poly.pdbx_seq_one_letter_code
_entity_poly.pdbx_strand_id
1 'polypeptide(L)'
;MDPKDADYDADDSQAEDSYTDGEECETSLELCCAAWRTPQQQCENTAVISCKKCRMVAYCSEKCRENDLVDHHKSRILPSYPRRTEYEDGEIPDHPFFESTRFWANYPATDFLNLAKNEGSEYDGRLRLLLLGPFALRHVIYSVVAMPETANPSLDVTLVESDYCHLVRTFLSLLILSLDTVNSLVAAEIVVDIWYSAKWSDWTYSSIEKHVGQKLRGLRQKIETWYKDKQDKRTLCFTATLGTPDYLTFDVCLDWYTWKDLLDCCLQEPELGSMARARADDVSKWGEPLDRVFRIFSSSRTAALMKWRLDGIVQPHGESAEGYTIPNPAFFLPGRGPPEGITNEPLSEWPMNEILGYDPYPAEDDVYGKMNFYLRRLVVLFRARLKKKPITAYVIACGHVEIPGHIPTYHNEMRFYDRIEVGNWFDIDAQLCFLACAPLLRHASENPHAAMLTLCRESVIQAEDEEAEKFMELEKYHLYHPAFDLLETMAPLRKSVGEPYDAALVPRHIILFIYRSWSLFTYGYLSNLRLFGFPVPGDEKLQRPRAPLTFTGYLGAKLKQNTVLSHWGNLLVDGEDKIPTMEEFMRWASWPAAKPQYWLEWRKVRDVTAGEFFEHLEMLQGKRALRIWKNLYGDHGMREEEKKGEEEKDERKGGDETVVNGDKSVPGDMPMNPLANKMLMRIHMAIKSTCEAEEAYRNGGDDDEDETNGGDEENDEREDEDEASVNGDESIPRDHPMYPLLKEILMRLDIERRLREDEHDST
;
A
#
# COMPACT_ATOMS: atom_id res chain seq x y z
N MET A 1 -10.86 54.79 -16.59
CA MET A 1 -12.22 55.23 -16.99
C MET A 1 -13.08 53.99 -16.98
N ASP A 2 -14.09 54.01 -16.12
CA ASP A 2 -15.26 53.12 -16.14
C ASP A 2 -16.40 53.91 -16.86
N PRO A 3 -17.61 53.39 -17.13
CA PRO A 3 -18.10 52.17 -17.79
C PRO A 3 -18.98 52.53 -19.02
N LYS A 4 -19.55 51.53 -19.72
CA LYS A 4 -21.00 51.40 -20.09
C LYS A 4 -21.35 50.81 -21.47
N ASP A 5 -22.29 49.87 -21.39
CA ASP A 5 -23.40 49.52 -22.31
C ASP A 5 -23.12 48.86 -23.66
N ALA A 6 -23.47 47.56 -23.74
CA ALA A 6 -24.21 46.99 -24.87
C ALA A 6 -24.89 45.67 -24.46
N ASP A 7 -26.18 45.76 -24.17
CA ASP A 7 -27.16 44.66 -24.27
C ASP A 7 -27.14 44.08 -25.69
N TYR A 8 -27.21 42.75 -25.82
CA TYR A 8 -27.80 42.09 -26.99
C TYR A 8 -28.39 40.72 -26.60
N ASP A 9 -29.72 40.74 -26.50
CA ASP A 9 -30.72 39.71 -26.83
C ASP A 9 -30.27 38.23 -26.87
N ALA A 10 -30.72 37.49 -25.87
CA ALA A 10 -30.81 36.03 -25.90
C ALA A 10 -32.08 35.63 -26.69
N ASP A 11 -31.87 35.06 -27.88
CA ASP A 11 -32.93 34.43 -28.66
C ASP A 11 -33.09 32.97 -28.24
N ASP A 12 -34.34 32.62 -28.00
CA ASP A 12 -34.85 31.45 -27.31
C ASP A 12 -35.10 30.37 -28.37
N SER A 13 -34.18 29.41 -28.49
CA SER A 13 -34.44 28.19 -29.28
C SER A 13 -34.33 26.97 -28.36
N GLN A 14 -35.44 26.69 -27.69
CA GLN A 14 -35.74 25.43 -27.02
C GLN A 14 -35.64 24.29 -28.05
N ALA A 15 -34.65 23.40 -27.86
CA ALA A 15 -34.74 22.03 -28.33
C ALA A 15 -35.43 21.23 -27.21
N GLU A 16 -36.70 20.90 -27.43
CA GLU A 16 -37.44 19.95 -26.61
C GLU A 16 -36.83 18.55 -26.74
N ASP A 17 -35.88 18.22 -25.87
CA ASP A 17 -35.52 16.83 -25.62
C ASP A 17 -36.37 16.32 -24.45
N SER A 18 -37.50 15.72 -24.78
CA SER A 18 -38.35 14.98 -23.86
C SER A 18 -37.65 13.67 -23.45
N TYR A 19 -36.78 13.75 -22.44
CA TYR A 19 -36.29 12.58 -21.73
C TYR A 19 -37.24 12.23 -20.59
N THR A 20 -37.75 11.00 -20.65
CA THR A 20 -38.61 10.38 -19.66
C THR A 20 -37.89 10.22 -18.32
N ASP A 21 -38.60 10.62 -17.25
CA ASP A 21 -38.25 10.41 -15.84
C ASP A 21 -37.64 9.03 -15.56
N GLY A 22 -36.39 9.05 -15.08
CA GLY A 22 -35.69 7.94 -14.48
C GLY A 22 -34.58 8.51 -13.62
N GLU A 23 -34.77 8.45 -12.30
CA GLU A 23 -33.90 8.97 -11.25
C GLU A 23 -32.41 8.65 -11.47
N GLU A 24 -31.65 9.56 -12.06
CA GLU A 24 -30.23 9.66 -11.80
C GLU A 24 -30.08 10.45 -10.49
N CYS A 25 -29.68 9.78 -9.41
CA CYS A 25 -29.17 10.46 -8.23
C CYS A 25 -27.99 11.33 -8.68
N GLU A 26 -28.20 12.64 -8.80
CA GLU A 26 -27.15 13.59 -9.17
C GLU A 26 -26.12 13.63 -8.04
N THR A 27 -25.13 12.73 -8.12
CA THR A 27 -24.00 12.70 -7.19
C THR A 27 -23.30 14.06 -7.22
N SER A 28 -23.33 14.80 -6.12
CA SER A 28 -22.76 16.14 -5.98
C SER A 28 -21.45 16.13 -5.19
N LEU A 29 -20.52 17.05 -5.49
CA LEU A 29 -19.34 17.35 -4.64
C LEU A 29 -19.65 18.37 -3.54
N GLU A 30 -20.94 18.68 -3.35
CA GLU A 30 -21.42 19.55 -2.29
C GLU A 30 -22.05 18.71 -1.18
N LEU A 31 -21.75 19.07 0.08
CA LEU A 31 -22.30 18.37 1.23
C LEU A 31 -23.80 18.67 1.38
N CYS A 32 -24.62 17.64 1.54
CA CYS A 32 -26.04 17.78 1.83
C CYS A 32 -26.28 18.35 3.24
N CYS A 33 -27.36 19.12 3.41
CA CYS A 33 -27.74 19.66 4.70
C CYS A 33 -28.11 18.53 5.67
N ALA A 34 -27.45 18.50 6.83
CA ALA A 34 -27.64 17.44 7.83
C ALA A 34 -29.07 17.37 8.41
N ALA A 35 -29.80 18.49 8.41
CA ALA A 35 -31.14 18.56 8.97
C ALA A 35 -32.18 17.69 8.27
N TRP A 36 -32.96 16.96 9.07
CA TRP A 36 -34.12 16.20 8.61
C TRP A 36 -35.36 17.10 8.55
N ARG A 37 -36.05 17.11 7.39
CA ARG A 37 -37.33 17.82 7.21
C ARG A 37 -38.49 17.00 7.77
N THR A 38 -38.41 15.68 7.64
CA THR A 38 -39.26 14.67 8.27
C THR A 38 -38.36 13.51 8.71
N PRO A 39 -38.84 12.56 9.54
CA PRO A 39 -38.02 11.41 9.94
C PRO A 39 -37.56 10.51 8.77
N GLN A 40 -38.09 10.70 7.57
CA GLN A 40 -37.75 9.92 6.37
C GLN A 40 -37.09 10.75 5.27
N GLN A 41 -36.98 12.08 5.43
CA GLN A 41 -36.46 12.96 4.39
C GLN A 41 -35.45 13.96 4.95
N GLN A 42 -34.19 13.78 4.54
CA GLN A 42 -33.13 14.75 4.79
C GLN A 42 -33.25 15.94 3.85
N CYS A 43 -32.76 17.10 4.27
CA CYS A 43 -32.72 18.29 3.43
C CYS A 43 -31.63 18.14 2.34
N GLU A 44 -32.02 18.12 1.07
CA GLU A 44 -31.12 17.96 -0.09
C GLU A 44 -30.36 19.24 -0.47
N ASN A 45 -30.64 20.38 0.18
CA ASN A 45 -29.95 21.63 -0.13
C ASN A 45 -28.49 21.58 0.34
N THR A 46 -27.61 22.24 -0.40
CA THR A 46 -26.18 22.40 -0.07
C THR A 46 -25.95 23.02 1.30
N ALA A 47 -25.13 22.35 2.10
CA ALA A 47 -24.71 22.80 3.41
C ALA A 47 -23.62 23.88 3.30
N VAL A 48 -23.80 24.98 4.03
CA VAL A 48 -22.85 26.11 4.06
C VAL A 48 -22.57 26.62 5.47
N ILE A 49 -23.37 26.23 6.46
CA ILE A 49 -23.26 26.66 7.86
C ILE A 49 -22.83 25.47 8.72
N SER A 50 -21.58 25.47 9.19
CA SER A 50 -21.05 24.47 10.11
C SER A 50 -21.69 24.55 11.50
N CYS A 51 -21.99 23.40 12.12
CA CYS A 51 -22.43 23.33 13.51
C CYS A 51 -21.32 23.79 14.45
N LYS A 52 -21.48 24.93 15.12
CA LYS A 52 -20.44 25.46 16.02
C LYS A 52 -20.20 24.65 17.30
N LYS A 53 -21.08 23.68 17.63
CA LYS A 53 -20.97 22.89 18.86
C LYS A 53 -20.34 21.51 18.66
N CYS A 54 -20.69 20.78 17.60
CA CYS A 54 -20.04 19.50 17.29
C CYS A 54 -18.99 19.63 16.18
N ARG A 55 -19.15 20.59 15.27
CA ARG A 55 -18.30 20.79 14.07
C ARG A 55 -18.28 19.61 13.10
N MET A 56 -19.13 18.60 13.32
CA MET A 56 -19.21 17.37 12.52
C MET A 56 -20.31 17.39 11.47
N VAL A 57 -21.22 18.36 11.52
CA VAL A 57 -22.33 18.47 10.56
C VAL A 57 -22.48 19.92 10.13
N ALA A 58 -23.10 20.12 8.96
CA ALA A 58 -23.38 21.44 8.42
C ALA A 58 -24.80 21.52 7.84
N TYR A 59 -25.28 22.74 7.67
CA TYR A 59 -26.67 23.04 7.32
C TYR A 59 -26.75 24.07 6.20
N CYS A 60 -27.82 24.01 5.41
CA CYS A 60 -28.08 25.01 4.36
C CYS A 60 -28.59 26.35 4.89
N SER A 61 -29.16 26.36 6.11
CA SER A 61 -29.75 27.55 6.72
C SER A 61 -29.78 27.47 8.25
N GLU A 62 -29.88 28.62 8.90
CA GLU A 62 -30.08 28.72 10.36
C GLU A 62 -31.34 27.99 10.84
N LYS A 63 -32.42 28.03 10.04
CA LYS A 63 -33.67 27.30 10.32
C LYS A 63 -33.45 25.79 10.35
N CYS A 64 -32.71 25.25 9.38
CA CYS A 64 -32.38 23.83 9.34
C CYS A 64 -31.50 23.43 10.54
N ARG A 65 -30.52 24.27 10.89
CA ARG A 65 -29.70 24.06 12.09
C ARG A 65 -30.56 24.02 13.35
N GLU A 66 -31.41 25.01 13.57
CA GLU A 66 -32.27 25.09 14.76
C GLU A 66 -33.22 23.90 14.88
N ASN A 67 -33.80 23.46 13.77
CA ASN A 67 -34.64 22.26 13.74
C ASN A 67 -33.86 21.01 14.13
N ASP A 68 -32.68 20.80 13.55
CA ASP A 68 -31.83 19.62 13.82
C ASP A 68 -31.31 19.61 15.27
N LEU A 69 -30.96 20.78 15.82
CA LEU A 69 -30.46 20.94 17.20
C LEU A 69 -31.41 20.37 18.27
N VAL A 70 -32.72 20.29 17.99
CA VAL A 70 -33.72 19.74 18.92
C VAL A 70 -33.46 18.27 19.24
N ASP A 71 -32.94 17.50 18.28
CA ASP A 71 -32.75 16.05 18.41
C ASP A 71 -31.28 15.62 18.29
N HIS A 72 -30.48 16.29 17.45
CA HIS A 72 -29.04 16.07 17.25
C HIS A 72 -28.21 16.25 18.55
N HIS A 73 -28.69 17.03 19.52
CA HIS A 73 -28.05 17.15 20.83
C HIS A 73 -28.54 16.17 21.90
N LYS A 74 -29.69 15.51 21.69
CA LYS A 74 -30.21 14.49 22.60
C LYS A 74 -29.58 13.12 22.35
N SER A 75 -29.09 12.87 21.14
CA SER A 75 -28.46 11.60 20.72
C SER A 75 -27.00 11.42 21.14
N ARG A 76 -26.48 12.23 22.08
CA ARG A 76 -25.11 12.10 22.63
C ARG A 76 -24.94 10.91 23.59
N ILE A 77 -25.46 9.75 23.23
CA ILE A 77 -25.05 8.51 23.89
C ILE A 77 -23.87 7.98 23.07
N LEU A 78 -22.66 8.26 23.55
CA LEU A 78 -21.49 7.50 23.13
C LEU A 78 -21.77 6.03 23.49
N PRO A 79 -21.74 5.07 22.56
CA PRO A 79 -21.78 3.66 22.90
C PRO A 79 -20.69 3.37 23.95
N SER A 80 -21.07 3.07 25.19
CA SER A 80 -20.09 2.65 26.18
C SER A 80 -19.68 1.22 25.83
N TYR A 81 -18.59 1.07 25.08
CA TYR A 81 -17.91 -0.23 25.04
C TYR A 81 -17.17 -0.44 26.36
N PRO A 82 -17.10 -1.69 26.84
CA PRO A 82 -16.33 -2.01 28.02
C PRO A 82 -14.87 -1.57 27.83
N ARG A 83 -14.33 -0.96 28.88
CA ARG A 83 -12.91 -0.60 28.97
C ARG A 83 -12.12 -1.87 29.23
N ARG A 84 -11.07 -2.11 28.44
CA ARG A 84 -10.00 -3.01 28.84
C ARG A 84 -8.69 -2.53 28.24
N THR A 85 -7.82 -2.06 29.12
CA THR A 85 -6.37 -2.08 28.95
C THR A 85 -5.83 -2.83 30.14
N GLU A 86 -5.88 -4.14 30.07
CA GLU A 86 -4.95 -4.91 30.88
C GLU A 86 -3.69 -4.98 30.01
N TYR A 87 -2.78 -4.01 30.18
CA TYR A 87 -1.38 -4.25 29.81
C TYR A 87 -0.95 -5.37 30.74
N GLU A 88 -0.69 -6.56 30.19
CA GLU A 88 -0.73 -7.82 30.94
C GLU A 88 0.16 -7.82 32.20
N ASP A 89 1.20 -6.96 32.28
CA ASP A 89 2.02 -6.76 33.50
C ASP A 89 2.45 -5.29 33.77
N GLY A 90 1.77 -4.30 33.18
CA GLY A 90 2.14 -2.89 33.35
C GLY A 90 3.47 -2.46 32.67
N GLU A 91 3.99 -3.31 31.78
CA GLU A 91 5.17 -3.01 30.95
C GLU A 91 4.98 -1.73 30.14
N ILE A 92 6.02 -0.90 30.12
CA ILE A 92 6.03 0.34 29.35
C ILE A 92 6.48 0.00 27.92
N PRO A 93 5.62 0.16 26.90
CA PRO A 93 6.00 -0.11 25.52
C PRO A 93 7.09 0.86 25.06
N ASP A 94 7.85 0.48 24.03
CA ASP A 94 8.91 1.35 23.47
C ASP A 94 8.35 2.48 22.59
N HIS A 95 7.08 2.40 22.22
CA HIS A 95 6.35 3.48 21.56
C HIS A 95 4.88 3.55 22.02
N PRO A 96 4.25 4.74 21.91
CA PRO A 96 2.91 4.95 22.44
C PRO A 96 1.79 4.58 21.48
N PHE A 97 2.05 4.35 20.19
CA PHE A 97 1.00 4.14 19.17
C PHE A 97 0.41 2.73 19.19
N PHE A 98 -0.90 2.66 18.94
CA PHE A 98 -1.59 1.40 18.67
C PHE A 98 -1.76 1.26 17.15
N GLU A 99 -0.94 0.42 16.53
CA GLU A 99 -0.95 0.23 15.08
C GLU A 99 -0.98 -1.26 14.73
N SER A 100 -1.70 -1.61 13.68
CA SER A 100 -1.78 -2.96 13.13
C SER A 100 -1.65 -2.90 11.61
N THR A 101 -0.97 -3.88 11.01
CA THR A 101 -0.73 -3.97 9.56
C THR A 101 -1.62 -5.01 8.88
N ARG A 102 -2.76 -5.36 9.49
CA ARG A 102 -3.57 -6.51 9.08
C ARG A 102 -4.39 -6.27 7.80
N PHE A 103 -5.08 -5.14 7.68
CA PHE A 103 -6.01 -4.88 6.57
C PHE A 103 -5.70 -3.59 5.79
N TRP A 104 -5.51 -2.48 6.48
CA TRP A 104 -5.19 -1.18 5.87
C TRP A 104 -3.68 -0.98 5.75
N ALA A 105 -3.24 -0.25 4.73
CA ALA A 105 -1.85 0.20 4.68
C ALA A 105 -1.54 1.13 5.87
N ASN A 106 -0.36 0.97 6.46
CA ASN A 106 0.12 1.78 7.59
C ASN A 106 1.00 2.96 7.12
N TYR A 107 0.80 3.43 5.90
CA TYR A 107 1.46 4.59 5.31
C TYR A 107 0.58 5.16 4.18
N PRO A 108 0.66 6.49 3.95
CA PRO A 108 -0.21 7.16 3.01
C PRO A 108 0.20 6.90 1.56
N ALA A 109 -0.72 7.15 0.62
CA ALA A 109 -0.38 7.36 -0.77
C ALA A 109 0.70 8.45 -0.91
N THR A 110 1.67 8.20 -1.80
CA THR A 110 2.83 9.06 -2.04
C THR A 110 3.02 9.31 -3.53
N ASP A 111 3.55 10.47 -3.88
CA ASP A 111 3.95 10.78 -5.25
C ASP A 111 5.30 10.12 -5.54
N PHE A 112 5.23 8.88 -6.02
CA PHE A 112 6.41 8.08 -6.34
C PHE A 112 6.99 8.41 -7.72
N LEU A 113 6.32 9.25 -8.51
CA LEU A 113 6.86 9.78 -9.75
C LEU A 113 7.75 10.99 -9.47
N ASN A 114 7.18 11.99 -8.76
CA ASN A 114 7.77 13.28 -8.46
C ASN A 114 8.53 13.85 -9.67
N LEU A 115 7.85 13.86 -10.83
CA LEU A 115 8.48 14.13 -12.13
C LEU A 115 9.16 15.49 -12.16
N ALA A 116 8.55 16.52 -11.56
CA ALA A 116 9.08 17.87 -11.58
C ALA A 116 10.51 17.97 -11.03
N LYS A 117 10.84 17.16 -10.00
CA LYS A 117 12.18 17.13 -9.38
C LYS A 117 13.12 16.10 -10.00
N ASN A 118 12.60 15.14 -10.76
CA ASN A 118 13.37 14.06 -11.35
C ASN A 118 13.52 14.27 -12.86
N GLU A 119 12.65 13.68 -13.67
CA GLU A 119 12.75 13.74 -15.13
C GLU A 119 12.39 15.12 -15.74
N GLY A 120 11.76 16.00 -14.96
CA GLY A 120 11.38 17.36 -15.34
C GLY A 120 9.87 17.55 -15.53
N SER A 121 9.42 18.81 -15.46
CA SER A 121 7.99 19.16 -15.53
C SER A 121 7.39 19.01 -16.93
N GLU A 122 8.21 18.87 -17.97
CA GLU A 122 7.79 18.71 -19.38
C GLU A 122 8.06 17.29 -19.90
N TYR A 123 8.41 16.35 -19.01
CA TYR A 123 8.78 15.00 -19.42
C TYR A 123 7.67 14.28 -20.18
N ASP A 124 8.01 13.72 -21.34
CA ASP A 124 7.11 13.03 -22.28
C ASP A 124 7.55 11.58 -22.60
N GLY A 125 8.57 11.09 -21.91
CA GLY A 125 9.10 9.75 -22.11
C GLY A 125 8.26 8.65 -21.46
N ARG A 126 8.70 7.40 -21.64
CA ARG A 126 8.07 6.21 -21.05
C ARG A 126 8.63 5.93 -19.66
N LEU A 127 7.77 5.58 -18.72
CA LEU A 127 8.15 5.07 -17.40
C LEU A 127 7.43 3.76 -17.13
N ARG A 128 8.20 2.76 -16.67
CA ARG A 128 7.69 1.50 -16.17
C ARG A 128 7.70 1.51 -14.66
N LEU A 129 6.56 1.19 -14.05
CA LEU A 129 6.34 1.32 -12.62
C LEU A 129 5.95 -0.05 -12.05
N LEU A 130 6.55 -0.45 -10.94
CA LEU A 130 6.21 -1.68 -10.21
C LEU A 130 5.82 -1.31 -8.78
N LEU A 131 4.62 -1.70 -8.36
CA LEU A 131 4.12 -1.41 -7.02
C LEU A 131 3.68 -2.71 -6.35
N LEU A 132 4.25 -2.97 -5.17
CA LEU A 132 4.04 -4.20 -4.39
C LEU A 132 3.35 -3.92 -3.05
N GLY A 133 3.27 -2.65 -2.65
CA GLY A 133 2.63 -2.26 -1.40
C GLY A 133 1.15 -2.65 -1.34
N PRO A 134 0.58 -2.87 -0.13
CA PRO A 134 -0.84 -3.10 0.06
C PRO A 134 -1.67 -2.09 -0.72
N PHE A 135 -2.71 -2.49 -1.46
CA PHE A 135 -3.58 -1.62 -2.25
C PHE A 135 -2.83 -0.52 -3.05
N ALA A 136 -1.90 -0.95 -3.89
CA ALA A 136 -0.96 -0.07 -4.60
C ALA A 136 -1.64 0.97 -5.53
N LEU A 137 -2.87 0.72 -5.98
CA LEU A 137 -3.60 1.62 -6.88
C LEU A 137 -3.70 3.07 -6.36
N ARG A 138 -3.74 3.27 -5.03
CA ARG A 138 -3.78 4.62 -4.44
C ARG A 138 -2.59 5.48 -4.83
N HIS A 139 -1.39 4.88 -4.93
CA HIS A 139 -0.17 5.60 -5.26
C HIS A 139 -0.21 6.09 -6.72
N VAL A 140 -0.75 5.26 -7.62
CA VAL A 140 -0.92 5.60 -9.04
C VAL A 140 -1.86 6.79 -9.19
N ILE A 141 -3.03 6.72 -8.55
CA ILE A 141 -4.03 7.80 -8.58
C ILE A 141 -3.43 9.09 -8.04
N TYR A 142 -2.79 9.02 -6.87
CA TYR A 142 -2.17 10.18 -6.23
C TYR A 142 -1.09 10.81 -7.12
N SER A 143 -0.15 10.01 -7.66
CA SER A 143 0.95 10.51 -8.48
C SER A 143 0.49 11.07 -9.82
N VAL A 144 -0.51 10.47 -10.46
CA VAL A 144 -1.07 10.96 -11.73
C VAL A 144 -1.82 12.28 -11.54
N VAL A 145 -2.51 12.46 -10.42
CA VAL A 145 -3.16 13.74 -10.09
C VAL A 145 -2.12 14.81 -9.76
N ALA A 146 -1.06 14.47 -9.01
CA ALA A 146 0.02 15.38 -8.63
C ALA A 146 0.94 15.79 -9.79
N MET A 147 0.94 15.02 -10.88
CA MET A 147 1.79 15.25 -12.05
C MET A 147 1.66 16.68 -12.62
N PRO A 148 2.77 17.34 -13.02
CA PRO A 148 2.70 18.62 -13.72
C PRO A 148 1.75 18.59 -14.93
N GLU A 149 1.02 19.68 -15.18
CA GLU A 149 0.11 19.75 -16.33
C GLU A 149 0.83 19.66 -17.67
N THR A 150 2.07 20.15 -17.72
CA THR A 150 2.95 20.13 -18.89
C THR A 150 3.60 18.79 -19.18
N ALA A 151 3.64 17.86 -18.21
CA ALA A 151 4.24 16.54 -18.40
C ALA A 151 3.28 15.63 -19.17
N ASN A 152 3.78 14.81 -20.10
CA ASN A 152 2.97 13.86 -20.85
C ASN A 152 3.63 12.47 -20.96
N PRO A 153 4.00 11.84 -19.83
CA PRO A 153 4.68 10.55 -19.86
C PRO A 153 3.75 9.42 -20.29
N SER A 154 4.32 8.42 -20.97
CA SER A 154 3.68 7.13 -21.14
C SER A 154 3.93 6.28 -19.89
N LEU A 155 2.88 5.91 -19.16
CA LEU A 155 2.99 5.10 -17.94
C LEU A 155 2.55 3.66 -18.18
N ASP A 156 3.48 2.72 -17.93
CA ASP A 156 3.18 1.30 -17.80
C ASP A 156 3.26 0.89 -16.34
N VAL A 157 2.11 0.56 -15.76
CA VAL A 157 1.99 0.29 -14.32
C VAL A 157 1.80 -1.20 -14.08
N THR A 158 2.69 -1.84 -13.32
CA THR A 158 2.48 -3.18 -12.79
C THR A 158 2.11 -3.10 -11.31
N LEU A 159 0.91 -3.56 -10.99
CA LEU A 159 0.36 -3.68 -9.65
C LEU A 159 0.43 -5.16 -9.23
N VAL A 160 1.12 -5.43 -8.12
CA VAL A 160 1.19 -6.76 -7.52
C VAL A 160 0.33 -6.77 -6.28
N GLU A 161 -0.77 -7.51 -6.32
CA GLU A 161 -1.70 -7.64 -5.19
C GLU A 161 -1.56 -9.03 -4.56
N SER A 162 -0.87 -9.12 -3.43
CA SER A 162 -0.68 -10.39 -2.71
C SER A 162 -1.83 -10.74 -1.77
N ASP A 163 -2.60 -9.73 -1.33
CA ASP A 163 -3.79 -9.94 -0.51
C ASP A 163 -5.06 -9.93 -1.38
N TYR A 164 -5.96 -10.85 -1.05
CA TYR A 164 -7.16 -11.08 -1.83
C TYR A 164 -8.14 -9.91 -1.77
N CYS A 165 -8.27 -9.27 -0.60
CA CYS A 165 -9.15 -8.13 -0.41
C CYS A 165 -8.65 -6.95 -1.23
N HIS A 166 -7.33 -6.74 -1.26
CA HIS A 166 -6.72 -5.69 -2.08
C HIS A 166 -6.83 -5.98 -3.57
N LEU A 167 -6.71 -7.25 -4.00
CA LEU A 167 -6.97 -7.66 -5.38
C LEU A 167 -8.42 -7.33 -5.80
N VAL A 168 -9.43 -7.64 -4.97
CA VAL A 168 -10.83 -7.30 -5.24
C VAL A 168 -11.03 -5.79 -5.34
N ARG A 169 -10.46 -5.01 -4.40
CA ARG A 169 -10.50 -3.53 -4.43
C ARG A 169 -9.92 -3.01 -5.74
N THR A 170 -8.70 -3.41 -6.07
CA THR A 170 -7.98 -2.96 -7.27
C THR A 170 -8.73 -3.36 -8.55
N PHE A 171 -9.21 -4.60 -8.65
CA PHE A 171 -9.92 -5.10 -9.83
C PHE A 171 -11.25 -4.37 -10.10
N LEU A 172 -12.13 -4.29 -9.10
CA LEU A 172 -13.42 -3.59 -9.25
C LEU A 172 -13.23 -2.10 -9.52
N SER A 173 -12.22 -1.49 -8.90
CA SER A 173 -11.92 -0.06 -9.12
C SER A 173 -11.43 0.19 -10.53
N LEU A 174 -10.50 -0.61 -11.05
CA LEU A 174 -10.02 -0.49 -12.41
C LEU A 174 -11.16 -0.70 -13.42
N LEU A 175 -12.05 -1.67 -13.17
CA LEU A 175 -13.25 -1.85 -14.01
C LEU A 175 -14.08 -0.58 -14.09
N ILE A 176 -14.43 0.04 -12.95
CA ILE A 176 -15.25 1.26 -12.94
C ILE A 176 -14.49 2.47 -13.51
N LEU A 177 -13.23 2.66 -13.11
CA LEU A 177 -12.38 3.77 -13.57
C LEU A 177 -12.12 3.72 -15.07
N SER A 178 -12.12 2.53 -15.66
CA SER A 178 -11.91 2.32 -17.10
C SER A 178 -13.11 2.66 -17.97
N LEU A 179 -14.29 2.87 -17.38
CA LEU A 179 -15.49 3.28 -18.12
C LEU A 179 -15.44 4.79 -18.40
N ASP A 180 -14.99 5.18 -19.59
CA ASP A 180 -14.91 6.56 -20.05
C ASP A 180 -16.29 7.24 -20.22
N THR A 181 -17.33 6.45 -20.46
CA THR A 181 -18.71 6.90 -20.67
C THR A 181 -19.49 7.19 -19.38
N VAL A 182 -19.08 6.64 -18.24
CA VAL A 182 -19.76 6.85 -16.95
C VAL A 182 -19.43 8.24 -16.41
N ASN A 183 -20.40 8.95 -15.84
CA ASN A 183 -20.17 10.25 -15.20
C ASN A 183 -19.03 10.17 -14.14
N SER A 184 -18.14 11.17 -14.12
CA SER A 184 -16.97 11.20 -13.22
C SER A 184 -17.34 11.15 -11.74
N LEU A 185 -18.43 11.80 -11.34
CA LEU A 185 -18.92 11.84 -9.96
C LEU A 185 -19.53 10.50 -9.55
N VAL A 186 -20.33 9.89 -10.43
CA VAL A 186 -20.90 8.56 -10.21
C VAL A 186 -19.81 7.52 -10.01
N ALA A 187 -18.79 7.49 -10.88
CA ALA A 187 -17.67 6.55 -10.70
C ALA A 187 -16.87 6.83 -9.43
N ALA A 188 -16.69 8.11 -9.07
CA ALA A 188 -15.97 8.49 -7.87
C ALA A 188 -16.68 7.99 -6.61
N GLU A 189 -18.00 8.09 -6.56
CA GLU A 189 -18.81 7.57 -5.46
C GLU A 189 -18.71 6.05 -5.34
N ILE A 190 -18.92 5.35 -6.45
CA ILE A 190 -18.82 3.87 -6.51
C ILE A 190 -17.42 3.40 -6.09
N VAL A 191 -16.36 4.04 -6.59
CA VAL A 191 -14.98 3.64 -6.30
C VAL A 191 -14.62 3.87 -4.83
N VAL A 192 -15.06 4.98 -4.22
CA VAL A 192 -14.83 5.23 -2.79
C VAL A 192 -15.59 4.21 -1.94
N ASP A 193 -16.81 3.84 -2.32
CA ASP A 193 -17.57 2.78 -1.65
C ASP A 193 -16.89 1.40 -1.77
N ILE A 194 -16.37 1.05 -2.95
CA ILE A 194 -15.57 -0.17 -3.16
C ILE A 194 -14.38 -0.19 -2.21
N TRP A 195 -13.67 0.94 -2.05
CA TRP A 195 -12.46 1.01 -1.24
C TRP A 195 -12.71 0.96 0.26
N TYR A 196 -13.73 1.70 0.72
CA TYR A 196 -13.76 2.14 2.11
C TYR A 196 -15.09 1.92 2.81
N SER A 197 -16.17 1.54 2.11
CA SER A 197 -17.43 1.21 2.75
C SER A 197 -17.56 -0.32 2.88
N ALA A 198 -17.70 -0.82 4.11
CA ALA A 198 -17.88 -2.25 4.38
C ALA A 198 -19.19 -2.81 3.79
N LYS A 199 -20.16 -1.93 3.53
CA LYS A 199 -21.39 -2.26 2.82
C LYS A 199 -21.57 -1.26 1.69
N TRP A 200 -22.36 -1.64 0.70
CA TRP A 200 -22.84 -0.80 -0.37
C TRP A 200 -24.30 -0.44 -0.15
N SER A 201 -24.68 0.71 -0.68
CA SER A 201 -26.08 1.07 -0.85
C SER A 201 -26.71 0.26 -1.99
N ASP A 202 -28.05 0.16 -2.01
CA ASP A 202 -28.77 -0.42 -3.14
C ASP A 202 -28.43 0.30 -4.46
N TRP A 203 -28.21 1.61 -4.40
CA TRP A 203 -27.80 2.41 -5.56
C TRP A 203 -26.40 2.05 -6.05
N THR A 204 -25.43 1.93 -5.14
CA THR A 204 -24.04 1.57 -5.46
C THR A 204 -24.00 0.18 -6.09
N TYR A 205 -24.66 -0.80 -5.47
CA TYR A 205 -24.75 -2.16 -6.01
C TYR A 205 -25.43 -2.20 -7.38
N SER A 206 -26.60 -1.55 -7.52
CA SER A 206 -27.32 -1.50 -8.79
C SER A 206 -26.50 -0.80 -9.89
N SER A 207 -25.71 0.21 -9.53
CA SER A 207 -24.82 0.90 -10.45
C SER A 207 -23.65 0.02 -10.88
N ILE A 208 -23.03 -0.73 -9.97
CA ILE A 208 -22.01 -1.74 -10.32
C ILE A 208 -22.62 -2.79 -11.25
N GLU A 209 -23.77 -3.37 -10.88
CA GLU A 209 -24.42 -4.41 -11.67
C GLU A 209 -24.80 -3.91 -13.08
N LYS A 210 -25.37 -2.70 -13.18
CA LYS A 210 -25.70 -2.04 -14.46
C LYS A 210 -24.50 -1.87 -15.37
N HIS A 211 -23.35 -1.42 -14.85
CA HIS A 211 -22.22 -1.03 -15.67
C HIS A 211 -21.18 -2.14 -15.88
N VAL A 212 -21.00 -3.05 -14.91
CA VAL A 212 -19.95 -4.09 -14.94
C VAL A 212 -20.48 -5.52 -14.82
N GLY A 213 -21.70 -5.75 -14.35
CA GLY A 213 -22.24 -7.11 -14.09
C GLY A 213 -22.19 -8.04 -15.31
N GLN A 214 -22.61 -7.56 -16.49
CA GLN A 214 -22.53 -8.35 -17.73
C GLN A 214 -21.07 -8.65 -18.15
N LYS A 215 -20.15 -7.69 -17.94
CA LYS A 215 -18.72 -7.89 -18.25
C LYS A 215 -18.12 -8.99 -17.35
N LEU A 216 -18.44 -8.97 -16.06
CA LEU A 216 -18.00 -9.99 -15.10
C LEU A 216 -18.53 -11.38 -15.46
N ARG A 217 -19.83 -11.51 -15.77
CA ARG A 217 -20.42 -12.80 -16.19
C ARG A 217 -19.82 -13.31 -17.50
N GLY A 218 -19.59 -12.43 -18.47
CA GLY A 218 -18.91 -12.79 -19.72
C GLY A 218 -17.46 -13.21 -19.52
N LEU A 219 -16.74 -12.54 -18.61
CA LEU A 219 -15.36 -12.88 -18.24
C LEU A 219 -15.29 -14.27 -17.58
N ARG A 220 -16.21 -14.57 -16.65
CA ARG A 220 -16.35 -15.89 -16.03
C ARG A 220 -16.48 -17.00 -17.07
N GLN A 221 -17.41 -16.85 -18.02
CA GLN A 221 -17.63 -17.85 -19.08
C GLN A 221 -16.39 -18.06 -19.95
N LYS A 222 -15.67 -16.99 -20.28
CA LYS A 222 -14.42 -17.06 -21.07
C LYS A 222 -13.35 -17.84 -20.33
N ILE A 223 -13.14 -17.55 -19.04
CA ILE A 223 -12.14 -18.21 -18.20
C ILE A 223 -12.52 -19.69 -18.00
N GLU A 224 -13.77 -19.98 -17.63
CA GLU A 224 -14.29 -21.36 -17.49
C GLU A 224 -14.07 -22.18 -18.77
N THR A 225 -14.32 -21.58 -19.93
CA THR A 225 -14.10 -22.23 -21.23
C THR A 225 -12.60 -22.48 -21.48
N TRP A 226 -11.75 -21.49 -21.21
CA TRP A 226 -10.31 -21.60 -21.46
C TRP A 226 -9.64 -22.69 -20.60
N TYR A 227 -10.07 -22.84 -19.35
CA TYR A 227 -9.54 -23.84 -18.42
C TYR A 227 -10.18 -25.22 -18.51
N LYS A 228 -11.23 -25.41 -19.31
CA LYS A 228 -12.01 -26.66 -19.37
C LYS A 228 -11.14 -27.89 -19.64
N ASP A 229 -10.21 -27.76 -20.59
CA ASP A 229 -9.38 -28.87 -21.07
C ASP A 229 -7.92 -28.77 -20.57
N LYS A 230 -7.64 -27.87 -19.60
CA LYS A 230 -6.30 -27.65 -19.06
C LYS A 230 -6.09 -28.52 -17.81
N GLN A 231 -5.08 -29.39 -17.85
CA GLN A 231 -4.72 -30.25 -16.73
C GLN A 231 -4.02 -29.46 -15.60
N ASP A 232 -3.20 -28.46 -15.95
CA ASP A 232 -2.45 -27.68 -14.97
C ASP A 232 -3.10 -26.32 -14.65
N LYS A 233 -4.06 -26.34 -13.73
CA LYS A 233 -4.83 -25.15 -13.33
C LYS A 233 -4.08 -24.22 -12.38
N ARG A 234 -2.94 -24.63 -11.83
CA ARG A 234 -2.16 -23.82 -10.87
C ARG A 234 -1.01 -23.08 -11.52
N THR A 235 -0.41 -23.63 -12.57
CA THR A 235 0.73 -22.99 -13.24
C THR A 235 0.32 -22.18 -14.46
N LEU A 236 -0.78 -22.57 -15.13
CA LEU A 236 -1.30 -21.81 -16.27
C LEU A 236 -2.09 -20.61 -15.79
N CYS A 237 -1.63 -19.42 -16.18
CA CYS A 237 -2.35 -18.17 -15.98
C CYS A 237 -3.15 -17.78 -17.23
N PHE A 238 -4.33 -17.24 -17.02
CA PHE A 238 -5.13 -16.60 -18.07
C PHE A 238 -5.00 -15.08 -17.96
N THR A 239 -4.66 -14.43 -19.07
CA THR A 239 -4.62 -12.97 -19.17
C THR A 239 -5.93 -12.44 -19.76
N ALA A 240 -6.59 -11.56 -19.02
CA ALA A 240 -7.77 -10.83 -19.47
C ALA A 240 -7.42 -9.36 -19.70
N THR A 241 -7.50 -8.90 -20.95
CA THR A 241 -7.42 -7.48 -21.30
C THR A 241 -8.79 -6.81 -21.14
N LEU A 242 -8.83 -5.73 -20.36
CA LEU A 242 -10.03 -5.02 -19.96
C LEU A 242 -9.83 -3.49 -20.11
N GLY A 243 -10.93 -2.77 -20.02
CA GLY A 243 -10.96 -1.30 -20.06
C GLY A 243 -11.29 -0.70 -21.41
N THR A 244 -11.06 0.60 -21.55
CA THR A 244 -11.34 1.37 -22.76
C THR A 244 -10.03 1.78 -23.43
N PRO A 245 -9.81 1.42 -24.71
CA PRO A 245 -8.65 1.87 -25.48
C PRO A 245 -8.48 3.39 -25.46
N ASP A 246 -7.24 3.87 -25.49
CA ASP A 246 -6.88 5.29 -25.48
C ASP A 246 -7.42 6.08 -24.26
N TYR A 247 -7.74 5.39 -23.16
CA TYR A 247 -8.15 5.99 -21.90
C TYR A 247 -7.54 5.27 -20.70
N LEU A 248 -8.04 4.07 -20.37
CA LEU A 248 -7.47 3.21 -19.34
C LEU A 248 -7.71 1.76 -19.75
N THR A 249 -6.62 1.08 -20.10
CA THR A 249 -6.61 -0.35 -20.38
C THR A 249 -5.82 -1.06 -19.29
N PHE A 250 -6.27 -2.24 -18.93
CA PHE A 250 -5.54 -3.04 -17.96
C PHE A 250 -5.64 -4.53 -18.27
N ASP A 251 -4.51 -5.20 -18.08
CA ASP A 251 -4.42 -6.65 -18.23
C ASP A 251 -4.33 -7.29 -16.85
N VAL A 252 -5.18 -8.28 -16.59
CA VAL A 252 -5.19 -9.05 -15.34
C VAL A 252 -4.72 -10.46 -15.65
N CYS A 253 -3.68 -10.95 -14.97
CA CYS A 253 -3.11 -12.26 -15.19
C CYS A 253 -3.07 -13.06 -13.90
N LEU A 254 -3.89 -14.10 -13.84
CA LEU A 254 -4.13 -14.91 -12.66
C LEU A 254 -4.27 -16.38 -13.06
N ASP A 255 -3.98 -17.29 -12.12
CA ASP A 255 -4.30 -18.71 -12.25
C ASP A 255 -5.82 -18.96 -12.11
N TRP A 256 -6.24 -20.21 -12.37
CA TRP A 256 -7.65 -20.60 -12.32
C TRP A 256 -8.32 -20.33 -10.97
N TYR A 257 -7.66 -20.68 -9.87
CA TYR A 257 -8.25 -20.60 -8.53
C TYR A 257 -8.39 -19.13 -8.13
N THR A 258 -7.36 -18.34 -8.39
CA THR A 258 -7.38 -16.91 -8.12
C THR A 258 -8.45 -16.20 -8.95
N TRP A 259 -8.61 -16.54 -10.24
CA TRP A 259 -9.71 -16.02 -11.07
C TRP A 259 -11.09 -16.44 -10.58
N LYS A 260 -11.25 -17.73 -10.25
CA LYS A 260 -12.51 -18.29 -9.81
C LYS A 260 -12.97 -17.60 -8.53
N ASP A 261 -12.10 -17.53 -7.53
CA ASP A 261 -12.40 -16.88 -6.28
C ASP A 261 -12.77 -15.39 -6.52
N LEU A 262 -12.17 -14.72 -7.52
CA LEU A 262 -12.26 -13.26 -7.67
C LEU A 262 -13.63 -12.92 -8.23
N LEU A 263 -14.02 -13.71 -9.23
CA LEU A 263 -15.32 -13.60 -9.87
C LEU A 263 -16.43 -14.12 -8.97
N ASP A 264 -16.20 -15.17 -8.17
CA ASP A 264 -17.17 -15.62 -7.19
C ASP A 264 -17.39 -14.54 -6.10
N CYS A 265 -16.33 -13.87 -5.64
CA CYS A 265 -16.47 -12.70 -4.75
C CYS A 265 -17.27 -11.56 -5.40
N CYS A 266 -17.02 -11.26 -6.67
CA CYS A 266 -17.68 -10.12 -7.34
C CYS A 266 -19.12 -10.40 -7.78
N LEU A 267 -19.51 -11.67 -7.95
CA LEU A 267 -20.81 -12.07 -8.53
C LEU A 267 -21.77 -12.69 -7.52
N GLN A 268 -21.30 -13.06 -6.32
CA GLN A 268 -22.13 -13.66 -5.28
C GLN A 268 -22.27 -12.69 -4.12
N GLU A 269 -23.47 -12.62 -3.55
CA GLU A 269 -23.65 -11.92 -2.28
C GLU A 269 -22.96 -12.70 -1.17
N PRO A 270 -22.09 -12.06 -0.35
CA PRO A 270 -21.47 -12.74 0.77
C PRO A 270 -22.53 -13.27 1.74
N GLU A 271 -22.51 -14.58 2.03
CA GLU A 271 -23.30 -15.17 3.11
C GLU A 271 -22.72 -14.73 4.46
N LEU A 272 -23.19 -13.60 5.00
CA LEU A 272 -22.78 -13.18 6.33
C LEU A 272 -23.86 -13.43 7.37
N GLY A 273 -23.43 -13.88 8.55
CA GLY A 273 -24.21 -13.79 9.77
C GLY A 273 -24.38 -12.32 10.21
N SER A 274 -24.17 -12.03 11.50
CA SER A 274 -24.26 -10.64 11.97
C SER A 274 -22.96 -9.87 11.75
N MET A 275 -22.93 -8.97 10.76
CA MET A 275 -21.83 -8.00 10.56
C MET A 275 -21.52 -7.20 11.82
N ALA A 276 -22.54 -6.76 12.55
CA ALA A 276 -22.36 -6.00 13.77
C ALA A 276 -21.55 -6.76 14.83
N ARG A 277 -21.79 -8.08 14.97
CA ARG A 277 -21.00 -8.93 15.88
C ARG A 277 -19.57 -9.11 15.37
N ALA A 278 -19.41 -9.44 14.08
CA ALA A 278 -18.09 -9.59 13.46
C ALA A 278 -17.21 -8.35 13.66
N ARG A 279 -17.78 -7.16 13.44
CA ARG A 279 -17.08 -5.88 13.68
C ARG A 279 -16.82 -5.62 15.16
N ALA A 280 -17.76 -5.92 16.05
CA ALA A 280 -17.54 -5.77 17.50
C ALA A 280 -16.38 -6.67 17.99
N ASP A 281 -16.32 -7.91 17.52
CA ASP A 281 -15.24 -8.84 17.82
C ASP A 281 -13.91 -8.37 17.22
N ASP A 282 -13.92 -7.86 15.99
CA ASP A 282 -12.73 -7.29 15.35
C ASP A 282 -12.20 -6.04 16.09
N VAL A 283 -13.07 -5.10 16.47
CA VAL A 283 -12.70 -3.92 17.27
C VAL A 283 -12.06 -4.33 18.60
N SER A 284 -12.59 -5.38 19.23
CA SER A 284 -12.07 -5.84 20.53
C SER A 284 -10.64 -6.37 20.46
N LYS A 285 -10.22 -6.86 19.29
CA LYS A 285 -8.89 -7.45 19.06
C LYS A 285 -7.93 -6.47 18.42
N TRP A 286 -8.42 -5.70 17.45
CA TRP A 286 -7.59 -4.93 16.53
C TRP A 286 -7.87 -3.44 16.56
N GLY A 287 -8.92 -2.97 17.23
CA GLY A 287 -9.23 -1.54 17.32
C GLY A 287 -8.52 -0.88 18.50
N GLU A 288 -8.04 0.35 18.31
CA GLU A 288 -7.46 1.12 19.42
C GLU A 288 -8.42 1.18 20.63
N PRO A 289 -7.97 0.77 21.83
CA PRO A 289 -8.79 0.77 23.04
C PRO A 289 -9.42 2.14 23.34
N LEU A 290 -10.70 2.14 23.77
CA LEU A 290 -11.45 3.39 23.96
C LEU A 290 -10.87 4.32 25.03
N ASP A 291 -10.25 3.76 26.06
CA ASP A 291 -9.60 4.54 27.10
C ASP A 291 -8.40 5.33 26.55
N ARG A 292 -7.64 4.77 25.59
CA ARG A 292 -6.63 5.50 24.83
C ARG A 292 -7.27 6.57 23.95
N VAL A 293 -8.31 6.20 23.19
CA VAL A 293 -9.08 7.15 22.35
C VAL A 293 -9.52 8.37 23.16
N PHE A 294 -10.13 8.20 24.33
CA PHE A 294 -10.58 9.31 25.17
C PHE A 294 -9.45 10.19 25.73
N ARG A 295 -8.19 9.75 25.65
CA ARG A 295 -7.02 10.50 26.12
C ARG A 295 -6.38 11.36 25.03
N ILE A 296 -6.46 10.92 23.78
CA ILE A 296 -5.75 11.54 22.65
C ILE A 296 -6.68 12.06 21.53
N PHE A 297 -7.98 11.78 21.58
CA PHE A 297 -8.95 12.24 20.58
C PHE A 297 -9.82 13.37 21.12
N SER A 298 -10.19 14.31 20.24
CA SER A 298 -11.27 15.27 20.54
C SER A 298 -12.62 14.54 20.60
N SER A 299 -13.62 15.12 21.28
CA SER A 299 -14.95 14.49 21.36
C SER A 299 -15.57 14.22 19.99
N SER A 300 -15.33 15.11 19.01
CA SER A 300 -15.81 14.96 17.64
C SER A 300 -15.09 13.82 16.92
N ARG A 301 -13.76 13.74 17.04
CA ARG A 301 -12.96 12.66 16.46
C ARG A 301 -13.31 11.30 17.07
N THR A 302 -13.56 11.24 18.38
CA THR A 302 -14.06 10.03 19.05
C THR A 302 -15.43 9.62 18.52
N ALA A 303 -16.38 10.55 18.40
CA ALA A 303 -17.71 10.24 17.86
C ALA A 303 -17.64 9.74 16.42
N ALA A 304 -16.77 10.34 15.59
CA ALA A 304 -16.51 9.89 14.23
C ALA A 304 -16.01 8.43 14.22
N LEU A 305 -14.95 8.14 14.98
CA LEU A 305 -14.36 6.79 15.06
C LEU A 305 -15.38 5.75 15.52
N MET A 306 -16.20 6.09 16.51
CA MET A 306 -17.23 5.19 17.03
C MET A 306 -18.31 4.89 16.00
N LYS A 307 -18.74 5.88 15.21
CA LYS A 307 -19.66 5.67 14.09
C LYS A 307 -19.03 4.74 13.04
N TRP A 308 -17.80 5.00 12.63
CA TRP A 308 -17.05 4.15 11.70
C TRP A 308 -16.91 2.70 12.19
N ARG A 309 -16.55 2.50 13.46
CA ARG A 309 -16.45 1.15 14.04
C ARG A 309 -17.79 0.42 14.02
N LEU A 310 -18.88 1.14 14.26
CA LEU A 310 -20.24 0.59 14.29
C LEU A 310 -20.73 0.18 12.89
N ASP A 311 -20.73 1.10 11.93
CA ASP A 311 -21.37 0.89 10.63
C ASP A 311 -20.39 0.48 9.51
N GLY A 312 -19.12 0.87 9.62
CA GLY A 312 -18.09 0.62 8.61
C GLY A 312 -18.28 1.40 7.32
N ILE A 313 -18.96 2.55 7.35
CA ILE A 313 -19.24 3.35 6.14
C ILE A 313 -18.46 4.65 6.16
N VAL A 314 -17.70 4.94 5.10
CA VAL A 314 -17.01 6.22 4.93
C VAL A 314 -17.94 7.20 4.23
N GLN A 315 -18.73 7.91 5.01
CA GLN A 315 -19.69 8.92 4.57
C GLN A 315 -19.67 10.15 5.51
N PRO A 316 -20.24 11.29 5.10
CA PRO A 316 -20.50 12.41 5.99
C PRO A 316 -21.19 12.01 7.28
N HIS A 317 -20.78 12.60 8.40
CA HIS A 317 -21.30 12.23 9.72
C HIS A 317 -22.81 12.48 9.86
N GLY A 318 -23.33 13.50 9.16
CA GLY A 318 -24.75 13.86 9.16
C GLY A 318 -25.64 12.97 8.29
N GLU A 319 -25.07 12.08 7.47
CA GLU A 319 -25.82 11.23 6.54
C GLU A 319 -26.18 9.87 7.18
N SER A 320 -27.31 9.30 6.70
CA SER A 320 -27.83 8.04 7.21
C SER A 320 -27.13 6.84 6.56
N ALA A 321 -26.66 5.90 7.39
CA ALA A 321 -26.13 4.62 6.94
C ALA A 321 -27.23 3.57 6.67
N GLU A 322 -28.51 3.89 6.86
CA GLU A 322 -29.60 2.91 6.81
C GLU A 322 -29.76 2.27 5.43
N GLY A 323 -29.45 3.00 4.35
CA GLY A 323 -29.49 2.48 2.98
C GLY A 323 -28.34 1.54 2.62
N TYR A 324 -27.32 1.39 3.48
CA TYR A 324 -26.16 0.53 3.24
C TYR A 324 -26.41 -0.85 3.83
N THR A 325 -26.88 -1.78 2.98
CA THR A 325 -27.37 -3.10 3.39
C THR A 325 -26.59 -4.25 2.78
N ILE A 326 -25.94 -4.03 1.62
CA ILE A 326 -25.31 -5.08 0.83
C ILE A 326 -23.83 -5.21 1.23
N PRO A 327 -23.33 -6.37 1.68
CA PRO A 327 -21.93 -6.51 2.05
C PRO A 327 -20.98 -6.23 0.88
N ASN A 328 -19.92 -5.45 1.12
CA ASN A 328 -18.88 -5.22 0.12
C ASN A 328 -17.97 -6.47 0.03
N PRO A 329 -17.84 -7.11 -1.14
CA PRO A 329 -17.00 -8.30 -1.31
C PRO A 329 -15.51 -8.05 -1.08
N ALA A 330 -15.03 -6.80 -1.11
CA ALA A 330 -13.66 -6.47 -0.70
C ALA A 330 -13.43 -6.62 0.82
N PHE A 331 -14.49 -6.67 1.62
CA PHE A 331 -14.42 -6.84 3.08
C PHE A 331 -14.92 -8.20 3.54
N PHE A 332 -15.69 -8.90 2.70
CA PHE A 332 -16.38 -10.12 3.07
C PHE A 332 -16.27 -11.15 1.95
N LEU A 333 -15.17 -11.91 1.97
CA LEU A 333 -14.89 -12.93 0.96
C LEU A 333 -15.78 -14.17 1.20
N PRO A 334 -16.51 -14.67 0.19
CA PRO A 334 -17.32 -15.88 0.34
C PRO A 334 -16.51 -17.08 0.85
N GLY A 335 -17.07 -17.80 1.82
CA GLY A 335 -16.43 -18.99 2.42
C GLY A 335 -15.22 -18.68 3.31
N ARG A 336 -14.85 -17.40 3.50
CA ARG A 336 -13.86 -16.96 4.47
C ARG A 336 -14.54 -16.07 5.52
N GLY A 337 -14.00 -16.06 6.74
CA GLY A 337 -14.43 -15.09 7.75
C GLY A 337 -14.08 -13.65 7.33
N PRO A 338 -14.57 -12.63 8.05
CA PRO A 338 -14.11 -11.26 7.84
C PRO A 338 -12.58 -11.20 8.01
N PRO A 339 -11.86 -10.45 7.17
CA PRO A 339 -10.44 -10.20 7.35
C PRO A 339 -10.17 -9.56 8.72
N GLU A 340 -9.00 -9.86 9.28
CA GLU A 340 -8.57 -9.30 10.55
C GLU A 340 -8.24 -7.81 10.40
N GLY A 341 -8.71 -6.98 11.33
CA GLY A 341 -8.37 -5.56 11.37
C GLY A 341 -9.16 -4.69 10.41
N ILE A 342 -10.30 -5.15 9.87
CA ILE A 342 -11.22 -4.33 9.03
C ILE A 342 -11.82 -3.13 9.80
N THR A 343 -11.73 -3.12 11.12
CA THR A 343 -12.19 -2.02 11.98
C THR A 343 -11.08 -1.05 12.39
N ASN A 344 -9.85 -1.29 11.94
CA ASN A 344 -8.84 -0.25 11.85
C ASN A 344 -9.32 0.87 10.92
N GLU A 345 -8.61 1.98 10.93
CA GLU A 345 -9.03 3.18 10.22
C GLU A 345 -8.39 3.28 8.83
N PRO A 346 -9.19 3.46 7.76
CA PRO A 346 -8.67 3.60 6.41
C PRO A 346 -7.95 4.94 6.16
N LEU A 347 -8.04 5.88 7.12
CA LEU A 347 -7.39 7.19 7.05
C LEU A 347 -5.87 7.08 6.87
N SER A 348 -5.24 6.01 7.36
CA SER A 348 -3.79 5.80 7.26
C SER A 348 -3.29 5.67 5.82
N GLU A 349 -4.17 5.32 4.87
CA GLU A 349 -3.82 5.12 3.47
C GLU A 349 -3.67 6.43 2.69
N TRP A 350 -3.94 7.60 3.30
CA TRP A 350 -3.91 8.89 2.60
C TRP A 350 -3.25 10.01 3.44
N PRO A 351 -2.71 11.06 2.79
CA PRO A 351 -2.02 12.14 3.52
C PRO A 351 -2.93 12.87 4.51
N MET A 352 -2.53 12.87 5.80
CA MET A 352 -3.27 13.50 6.90
C MET A 352 -3.66 14.95 6.61
N ASN A 353 -2.68 15.75 6.18
CA ASN A 353 -2.87 17.19 6.01
C ASN A 353 -3.85 17.50 4.88
N GLU A 354 -3.92 16.68 3.85
CA GLU A 354 -4.84 16.87 2.72
C GLU A 354 -6.28 16.51 3.08
N ILE A 355 -6.47 15.46 3.90
CA ILE A 355 -7.80 15.12 4.42
C ILE A 355 -8.25 16.17 5.44
N LEU A 356 -7.45 16.44 6.47
CA LEU A 356 -7.85 17.37 7.53
C LEU A 356 -8.00 18.81 7.03
N GLY A 357 -7.20 19.21 6.03
CA GLY A 357 -7.23 20.52 5.38
C GLY A 357 -8.16 20.61 4.17
N TYR A 358 -9.04 19.63 3.94
CA TYR A 358 -9.99 19.70 2.82
C TYR A 358 -11.07 20.78 3.06
N ASP A 359 -10.82 21.97 2.52
CA ASP A 359 -11.60 23.20 2.75
C ASP A 359 -12.93 23.35 1.99
N PRO A 360 -13.17 22.75 0.80
CA PRO A 360 -14.50 22.78 0.18
C PRO A 360 -15.60 22.16 1.07
N TYR A 361 -15.22 21.53 2.18
CA TYR A 361 -16.11 20.81 3.08
C TYR A 361 -16.43 21.63 4.34
N PRO A 362 -17.70 21.98 4.58
CA PRO A 362 -18.07 22.94 5.63
C PRO A 362 -18.04 22.37 7.06
N ALA A 363 -18.06 21.05 7.25
CA ALA A 363 -17.98 20.43 8.58
C ALA A 363 -16.51 20.18 8.97
N GLU A 364 -15.96 21.09 9.79
CA GLU A 364 -14.52 21.17 10.08
C GLU A 364 -13.94 19.93 10.78
N ASP A 365 -14.71 19.28 11.66
CA ASP A 365 -14.27 18.14 12.48
C ASP A 365 -14.83 16.78 11.98
N ASP A 366 -15.48 16.74 10.82
CA ASP A 366 -15.95 15.50 10.20
C ASP A 366 -14.86 14.86 9.33
N VAL A 367 -14.00 14.08 9.97
CA VAL A 367 -12.82 13.47 9.33
C VAL A 367 -13.17 12.48 8.21
N TYR A 368 -14.21 11.64 8.39
CA TYR A 368 -14.59 10.66 7.37
C TYR A 368 -15.39 11.31 6.22
N GLY A 369 -16.19 12.33 6.51
CA GLY A 369 -16.81 13.16 5.47
C GLY A 369 -15.76 13.88 4.61
N LYS A 370 -14.75 14.49 5.25
CA LYS A 370 -13.61 15.08 4.55
C LYS A 370 -12.85 14.06 3.71
N MET A 371 -12.55 12.88 4.26
CA MET A 371 -11.92 11.79 3.51
C MET A 371 -12.77 11.41 2.29
N ASN A 372 -14.07 11.15 2.45
CA ASN A 372 -14.97 10.79 1.37
C ASN A 372 -14.90 11.80 0.21
N PHE A 373 -15.05 13.09 0.50
CA PHE A 373 -15.08 14.13 -0.53
C PHE A 373 -13.71 14.40 -1.15
N TYR A 374 -12.64 14.38 -0.35
CA TYR A 374 -11.27 14.46 -0.85
C TYR A 374 -10.99 13.34 -1.87
N LEU A 375 -11.36 12.10 -1.54
CA LEU A 375 -11.15 10.95 -2.42
C LEU A 375 -12.03 11.00 -3.67
N ARG A 376 -13.31 11.38 -3.54
CA ARG A 376 -14.18 11.58 -4.71
C ARG A 376 -13.59 12.60 -5.67
N ARG A 377 -13.08 13.72 -5.14
CA ARG A 377 -12.37 14.73 -5.93
C ARG A 377 -11.11 14.18 -6.59
N LEU A 378 -10.29 13.40 -5.87
CA LEU A 378 -9.11 12.76 -6.46
C LEU A 378 -9.47 11.83 -7.62
N VAL A 379 -10.52 11.01 -7.47
CA VAL A 379 -10.98 10.13 -8.55
C VAL A 379 -11.44 10.93 -9.77
N VAL A 380 -12.20 12.01 -9.57
CA VAL A 380 -12.62 12.91 -10.66
C VAL A 380 -11.40 13.49 -11.38
N LEU A 381 -10.42 14.00 -10.63
CA LEU A 381 -9.19 14.57 -11.19
C LEU A 381 -8.38 13.52 -11.94
N PHE A 382 -8.25 12.32 -11.39
CA PHE A 382 -7.56 11.20 -12.02
C PHE A 382 -8.22 10.83 -13.36
N ARG A 383 -9.54 10.70 -13.40
CA ARG A 383 -10.29 10.44 -14.65
C ARG A 383 -10.13 11.57 -15.66
N ALA A 384 -10.08 12.83 -15.21
CA ALA A 384 -9.78 13.95 -16.09
C ALA A 384 -8.36 13.88 -16.68
N ARG A 385 -7.38 13.38 -15.92
CA ARG A 385 -6.02 13.10 -16.42
C ARG A 385 -6.02 11.96 -17.44
N LEU A 386 -6.72 10.86 -17.18
CA LEU A 386 -6.80 9.71 -18.08
C LEU A 386 -7.31 10.09 -19.49
N LYS A 387 -8.26 11.03 -19.59
CA LYS A 387 -8.74 11.55 -20.89
C LYS A 387 -7.66 12.24 -21.73
N LYS A 388 -6.62 12.76 -21.08
CA LYS A 388 -5.49 13.44 -21.74
C LYS A 388 -4.27 12.52 -21.87
N LYS A 389 -4.09 11.63 -20.90
CA LYS A 389 -2.89 10.82 -20.67
C LYS A 389 -3.33 9.39 -20.41
N PRO A 390 -3.52 8.58 -21.45
CA PRO A 390 -3.95 7.20 -21.28
C PRO A 390 -2.93 6.39 -20.50
N ILE A 391 -3.41 5.44 -19.69
CA ILE A 391 -2.56 4.57 -18.87
C ILE A 391 -2.80 3.11 -19.23
N THR A 392 -1.72 2.33 -19.28
CA THR A 392 -1.80 0.87 -19.31
C THR A 392 -1.39 0.31 -17.95
N ALA A 393 -2.30 -0.44 -17.34
CA ALA A 393 -2.03 -1.13 -16.07
C ALA A 393 -1.96 -2.66 -16.26
N TYR A 394 -1.27 -3.31 -15.35
CA TYR A 394 -1.02 -4.73 -15.35
C TYR A 394 -1.22 -5.22 -13.92
N VAL A 395 -2.20 -6.08 -13.68
CA VAL A 395 -2.49 -6.63 -12.35
C VAL A 395 -2.06 -8.10 -12.32
N ILE A 396 -1.18 -8.42 -11.40
CA ILE A 396 -0.76 -9.79 -11.11
C ILE A 396 -0.97 -10.08 -9.62
N ALA A 397 -1.26 -11.33 -9.30
CA ALA A 397 -1.32 -11.81 -7.92
C ALA A 397 -0.39 -13.03 -7.82
N CYS A 398 0.80 -12.83 -7.27
CA CYS A 398 1.79 -13.88 -7.08
C CYS A 398 2.58 -13.65 -5.79
N GLY A 399 3.33 -14.65 -5.34
CA GLY A 399 4.25 -14.47 -4.22
C GLY A 399 5.35 -13.46 -4.57
N HIS A 400 5.79 -12.66 -3.60
CA HIS A 400 6.76 -11.60 -3.87
C HIS A 400 8.09 -12.12 -4.48
N VAL A 401 8.59 -13.26 -4.00
CA VAL A 401 9.82 -13.89 -4.52
C VAL A 401 9.66 -14.50 -5.92
N GLU A 402 8.42 -14.67 -6.37
CA GLU A 402 8.10 -15.21 -7.69
C GLU A 402 8.03 -14.12 -8.77
N ILE A 403 7.91 -12.84 -8.36
CA ILE A 403 7.77 -11.69 -9.27
C ILE A 403 8.85 -11.70 -10.37
N PRO A 404 10.17 -11.88 -10.08
CA PRO A 404 11.18 -11.90 -11.12
C PRO A 404 10.98 -12.96 -12.23
N GLY A 405 10.33 -14.08 -11.90
CA GLY A 405 9.97 -15.12 -12.87
C GLY A 405 8.61 -14.84 -13.54
N HIS A 406 7.67 -14.25 -12.81
CA HIS A 406 6.33 -13.97 -13.31
C HIS A 406 6.31 -12.83 -14.34
N ILE A 407 7.11 -11.78 -14.15
CA ILE A 407 7.22 -10.63 -15.07
C ILE A 407 7.56 -11.08 -16.51
N PRO A 408 8.63 -11.85 -16.77
CA PRO A 408 8.95 -12.27 -18.13
C PRO A 408 7.96 -13.25 -18.72
N THR A 409 7.42 -14.18 -17.93
CA THR A 409 6.37 -15.10 -18.38
C THR A 409 5.12 -14.35 -18.82
N TYR A 410 4.75 -13.31 -18.07
CA TYR A 410 3.54 -12.55 -18.34
C TYR A 410 3.70 -11.59 -19.51
N HIS A 411 4.76 -10.78 -19.52
CA HIS A 411 4.98 -9.79 -20.57
C HIS A 411 5.59 -10.37 -21.85
N ASN A 412 6.01 -11.64 -21.82
CA ASN A 412 6.78 -12.29 -22.88
C ASN A 412 8.08 -11.52 -23.23
N GLU A 413 8.61 -10.78 -22.25
CA GLU A 413 9.87 -10.05 -22.30
C GLU A 413 10.38 -9.78 -20.89
N MET A 414 11.70 -9.72 -20.71
CA MET A 414 12.25 -9.14 -19.47
C MET A 414 11.91 -7.66 -19.40
N ARG A 415 11.36 -7.22 -18.27
CA ARG A 415 11.08 -5.80 -18.00
C ARG A 415 11.92 -5.30 -16.85
N PHE A 416 12.48 -4.11 -17.05
CA PHE A 416 13.07 -3.30 -15.99
C PHE A 416 12.20 -2.09 -15.71
N TYR A 417 12.17 -1.68 -14.44
CA TYR A 417 11.29 -0.66 -13.91
C TYR A 417 12.05 0.59 -13.47
N ASP A 418 11.48 1.75 -13.77
CA ASP A 418 11.99 3.07 -13.44
C ASP A 418 11.64 3.48 -11.99
N ARG A 419 10.52 2.98 -11.47
CA ARG A 419 10.12 3.13 -10.08
C ARG A 419 9.64 1.79 -9.54
N ILE A 420 10.16 1.39 -8.39
CA ILE A 420 9.67 0.25 -7.62
C ILE A 420 9.25 0.73 -6.24
N GLU A 421 7.99 0.57 -5.86
CA GLU A 421 7.46 0.89 -4.53
C GLU A 421 7.16 -0.43 -3.81
N VAL A 422 7.78 -0.67 -2.64
CA VAL A 422 7.71 -1.97 -1.95
C VAL A 422 6.84 -1.97 -0.69
N GLY A 423 6.22 -0.84 -0.36
CA GLY A 423 5.48 -0.64 0.87
C GLY A 423 6.32 -0.86 2.14
N ASN A 424 5.69 -1.47 3.15
CA ASN A 424 6.31 -1.82 4.42
C ASN A 424 7.11 -3.14 4.37
N TRP A 425 7.30 -3.73 3.19
CA TRP A 425 7.93 -5.05 3.10
C TRP A 425 9.41 -5.03 3.49
N PHE A 426 10.08 -3.88 3.36
CA PHE A 426 11.47 -3.73 3.82
C PHE A 426 11.63 -3.92 5.33
N ASP A 427 10.68 -3.44 6.16
CA ASP A 427 10.69 -3.67 7.61
C ASP A 427 10.40 -5.15 7.96
N ILE A 428 9.66 -5.87 7.10
CA ILE A 428 9.27 -7.27 7.34
C ILE A 428 10.39 -8.23 6.93
N ASP A 429 10.91 -8.09 5.71
CA ASP A 429 11.97 -8.93 5.17
C ASP A 429 12.76 -8.18 4.09
N ALA A 430 13.76 -7.41 4.54
CA ALA A 430 14.61 -6.64 3.66
C ALA A 430 15.41 -7.53 2.67
N GLN A 431 15.75 -8.78 3.00
CA GLN A 431 16.51 -9.65 2.10
C GLN A 431 15.66 -10.13 0.93
N LEU A 432 14.45 -10.62 1.20
CA LEU A 432 13.52 -11.04 0.15
C LEU A 432 13.01 -9.85 -0.66
N CYS A 433 12.85 -8.69 -0.03
CA CYS A 433 12.55 -7.43 -0.71
C CYS A 433 13.56 -7.15 -1.82
N PHE A 434 14.86 -7.21 -1.51
CA PHE A 434 15.91 -7.02 -2.52
C PHE A 434 15.95 -8.16 -3.54
N LEU A 435 15.77 -9.41 -3.11
CA LEU A 435 15.74 -10.56 -4.02
C LEU A 435 14.65 -10.39 -5.11
N ALA A 436 13.47 -9.91 -4.73
CA ALA A 436 12.38 -9.70 -5.65
C ALA A 436 12.54 -8.44 -6.52
N CYS A 437 13.06 -7.34 -5.95
CA CYS A 437 12.96 -6.04 -6.60
C CYS A 437 14.26 -5.58 -7.29
N ALA A 438 15.43 -5.87 -6.70
CA ALA A 438 16.71 -5.39 -7.25
C ALA A 438 17.01 -5.91 -8.67
N PRO A 439 16.70 -7.18 -9.03
CA PRO A 439 16.89 -7.66 -10.41
C PRO A 439 16.03 -6.91 -11.43
N LEU A 440 14.85 -6.46 -11.02
CA LEU A 440 13.84 -5.80 -11.85
C LEU A 440 14.03 -4.27 -11.95
N LEU A 441 14.90 -3.68 -11.12
CA LEU A 441 15.19 -2.25 -11.19
C LEU A 441 15.97 -1.91 -12.47
N ARG A 442 15.64 -0.80 -13.10
CA ARG A 442 16.39 -0.28 -14.26
C ARG A 442 17.77 0.21 -13.82
N HIS A 443 18.78 -0.09 -14.65
CA HIS A 443 20.15 0.30 -14.37
C HIS A 443 20.32 1.83 -14.40
N ALA A 444 21.13 2.39 -13.49
CA ALA A 444 21.34 3.83 -13.37
C ALA A 444 21.96 4.49 -14.60
N SER A 445 22.61 3.72 -15.48
CA SER A 445 23.13 4.21 -16.76
C SER A 445 22.05 4.38 -17.83
N GLU A 446 20.91 3.71 -17.69
CA GLU A 446 19.78 3.85 -18.62
C GLU A 446 18.81 4.93 -18.15
N ASN A 447 18.53 4.97 -16.85
CA ASN A 447 17.77 6.05 -16.24
C ASN A 447 18.44 6.43 -14.89
N PRO A 448 19.07 7.62 -14.78
CA PRO A 448 19.72 8.05 -13.55
C PRO A 448 18.73 8.32 -12.40
N HIS A 449 17.45 8.50 -12.72
CA HIS A 449 16.37 8.69 -11.75
C HIS A 449 15.71 7.37 -11.33
N ALA A 450 16.07 6.24 -11.94
CA ALA A 450 15.52 4.95 -11.55
C ALA A 450 15.74 4.68 -10.04
N ALA A 451 14.66 4.34 -9.35
CA ALA A 451 14.67 4.19 -7.91
C ALA A 451 13.75 3.06 -7.43
N MET A 452 14.29 2.21 -6.55
CA MET A 452 13.50 1.37 -5.65
C MET A 452 13.31 2.14 -4.34
N LEU A 453 12.06 2.36 -3.95
CA LEU A 453 11.64 3.12 -2.78
C LEU A 453 11.29 2.13 -1.67
N THR A 454 12.01 2.19 -0.56
CA THR A 454 11.74 1.37 0.63
C THR A 454 11.42 2.27 1.82
N LEU A 455 10.56 1.79 2.71
CA LEU A 455 10.14 2.49 3.91
C LEU A 455 10.58 1.74 5.18
N CYS A 456 11.15 2.47 6.14
CA CYS A 456 11.42 1.98 7.48
C CYS A 456 10.59 2.72 8.52
N ARG A 457 9.77 2.00 9.27
CA ARG A 457 9.00 2.51 10.42
C ARG A 457 9.44 1.85 11.72
N GLU A 458 10.11 0.69 11.66
CA GLU A 458 10.68 0.03 12.86
C GLU A 458 11.96 0.69 13.35
N SER A 459 12.61 1.47 12.47
CA SER A 459 13.89 2.11 12.77
C SER A 459 13.87 3.10 13.95
N VAL A 460 12.69 3.60 14.32
CA VAL A 460 12.51 4.52 15.45
C VAL A 460 12.22 3.82 16.79
N ILE A 461 12.15 2.48 16.78
CA ILE A 461 11.84 1.66 17.97
C ILE A 461 12.93 0.61 18.21
N GLN A 462 13.39 -0.07 17.16
CA GLN A 462 14.23 -1.27 17.29
C GLN A 462 15.74 -0.97 17.19
N ALA A 463 16.19 0.21 17.62
CA ALA A 463 17.60 0.58 17.53
C ALA A 463 18.43 -0.18 18.59
N GLU A 464 19.34 -1.05 18.16
CA GLU A 464 20.34 -1.70 19.04
C GLU A 464 21.57 -0.78 19.20
N ASP A 465 21.41 0.30 19.96
CA ASP A 465 22.46 1.29 20.22
C ASP A 465 22.42 1.76 21.68
N GLU A 466 23.58 1.83 22.35
CA GLU A 466 23.67 2.18 23.78
C GLU A 466 23.14 3.59 24.09
N GLU A 467 23.29 4.56 23.17
CA GLU A 467 22.72 5.89 23.35
C GLU A 467 21.20 5.84 23.16
N ALA A 468 20.70 5.11 22.15
CA ALA A 468 19.27 4.92 21.96
C ALA A 468 18.59 4.28 23.18
N GLU A 469 19.24 3.28 23.80
CA GLU A 469 18.75 2.64 25.04
C GLU A 469 18.65 3.65 26.19
N LYS A 470 19.69 4.47 26.42
CA LYS A 470 19.65 5.55 27.42
C LYS A 470 18.53 6.55 27.15
N PHE A 471 18.28 6.90 25.88
CA PHE A 471 17.15 7.76 25.52
C PHE A 471 15.80 7.12 25.86
N MET A 472 15.63 5.82 25.59
CA MET A 472 14.41 5.10 25.96
C MET A 472 14.23 5.00 27.47
N GLU A 473 15.30 4.74 28.23
CA GLU A 473 15.25 4.74 29.70
C GLU A 473 14.86 6.12 30.25
N LEU A 474 15.41 7.19 29.68
CA LEU A 474 15.10 8.56 30.06
C LEU A 474 13.65 8.93 29.71
N GLU A 475 13.17 8.51 28.55
CA GLU A 475 11.77 8.64 28.14
C GLU A 475 10.85 7.92 29.14
N LYS A 476 11.15 6.66 29.47
CA LYS A 476 10.41 5.87 30.47
C LYS A 476 10.44 6.53 31.85
N TYR A 477 11.58 7.10 32.26
CA TYR A 477 11.71 7.86 33.50
C TYR A 477 10.80 9.09 33.52
N HIS A 478 10.76 9.86 32.43
CA HIS A 478 9.97 11.08 32.32
C HIS A 478 8.46 10.85 32.24
N LEU A 479 7.99 9.62 32.01
CA LEU A 479 6.57 9.30 32.14
C LEU A 479 6.04 9.53 33.57
N TYR A 480 6.88 9.30 34.58
CA TYR A 480 6.49 9.37 36.01
C TYR A 480 7.07 10.59 36.74
N HIS A 481 8.05 11.27 36.14
CA HIS A 481 8.76 12.39 36.76
C HIS A 481 8.58 13.68 35.96
N PRO A 482 8.70 14.87 36.58
CA PRO A 482 8.82 16.12 35.85
C PRO A 482 9.89 16.06 34.75
N ALA A 483 9.62 16.68 33.61
CA ALA A 483 10.57 16.80 32.51
C ALA A 483 10.75 18.28 32.11
N PHE A 484 10.62 18.60 30.83
CA PHE A 484 10.68 19.96 30.28
C PHE A 484 9.31 20.65 30.26
N ASP A 485 9.30 21.98 30.27
CA ASP A 485 8.09 22.82 30.43
C ASP A 485 6.97 22.49 29.44
N LEU A 486 7.31 22.18 28.19
CA LEU A 486 6.32 21.83 27.18
C LEU A 486 5.55 20.56 27.56
N LEU A 487 6.24 19.52 28.03
CA LEU A 487 5.60 18.28 28.46
C LEU A 487 4.70 18.52 29.66
N GLU A 488 5.15 19.32 30.62
CA GLU A 488 4.36 19.70 31.79
C GLU A 488 3.16 20.58 31.43
N THR A 489 3.24 21.36 30.36
CA THR A 489 2.15 22.22 29.89
C THR A 489 1.11 21.42 29.09
N MET A 490 1.55 20.54 28.20
CA MET A 490 0.67 19.79 27.29
C MET A 490 0.13 18.50 27.90
N ALA A 491 0.91 17.80 28.72
CA ALA A 491 0.52 16.56 29.37
C ALA A 491 1.01 16.52 30.84
N PRO A 492 0.43 17.35 31.74
CA PRO A 492 0.82 17.44 33.15
C PRO A 492 0.50 16.19 33.98
N LEU A 493 -0.42 15.34 33.51
CA LEU A 493 -0.86 14.17 34.25
C LEU A 493 0.29 13.17 34.36
N ARG A 494 0.56 12.73 35.60
CA ARG A 494 1.55 11.71 35.94
C ARG A 494 0.92 10.69 36.87
N LYS A 495 1.47 9.48 36.85
CA LYS A 495 1.19 8.42 37.83
C LYS A 495 2.31 8.38 38.87
N SER A 496 2.04 7.76 40.03
CA SER A 496 3.08 7.54 41.03
C SER A 496 4.14 6.58 40.49
N VAL A 497 5.41 6.78 40.86
CA VAL A 497 6.49 5.86 40.48
C VAL A 497 6.15 4.44 40.97
N GLY A 498 6.23 3.46 40.07
CA GLY A 498 5.89 2.05 40.34
C GLY A 498 4.43 1.70 40.07
N GLU A 499 3.55 2.66 39.74
CA GLU A 499 2.22 2.31 39.22
C GLU A 499 2.31 1.76 37.77
N PRO A 500 1.50 0.74 37.42
CA PRO A 500 1.48 0.16 36.08
C PRO A 500 1.25 1.18 34.97
N TYR A 501 1.88 0.99 33.81
CA TYR A 501 1.59 1.79 32.63
C TYR A 501 0.13 1.62 32.17
N ASP A 502 -0.54 2.72 31.84
CA ASP A 502 -1.90 2.69 31.29
C ASP A 502 -2.17 3.88 30.35
N ALA A 503 -3.39 3.97 29.82
CA ALA A 503 -3.79 5.03 28.89
C ALA A 503 -3.65 6.46 29.43
N ALA A 504 -3.60 6.67 30.75
CA ALA A 504 -3.42 8.00 31.31
C ALA A 504 -2.03 8.59 30.99
N LEU A 505 -1.02 7.74 30.79
CA LEU A 505 0.34 8.15 30.43
C LEU A 505 0.54 8.32 28.92
N VAL A 506 -0.40 7.87 28.08
CA VAL A 506 -0.25 7.87 26.61
C VAL A 506 -0.01 9.26 26.02
N PRO A 507 -0.76 10.33 26.36
CA PRO A 507 -0.48 11.66 25.81
C PRO A 507 0.95 12.13 26.12
N ARG A 508 1.42 11.85 27.34
CA ARG A 508 2.77 12.19 27.79
C ARG A 508 3.82 11.40 27.02
N HIS A 509 3.59 10.11 26.82
CA HIS A 509 4.47 9.24 26.04
C HIS A 509 4.55 9.67 24.57
N ILE A 510 3.42 10.05 23.93
CA ILE A 510 3.43 10.58 22.55
C ILE A 510 4.31 11.82 22.45
N ILE A 511 4.18 12.77 23.39
CA ILE A 511 5.01 13.98 23.37
C ILE A 511 6.50 13.62 23.52
N LEU A 512 6.85 12.75 24.46
CA LEU A 512 8.25 12.31 24.59
C LEU A 512 8.77 11.65 23.30
N PHE A 513 7.95 10.78 22.70
CA PHE A 513 8.30 10.06 21.48
C PHE A 513 8.52 10.98 20.28
N ILE A 514 7.73 12.06 20.10
CA ILE A 514 7.90 13.00 18.97
C ILE A 514 9.14 13.89 19.09
N TYR A 515 9.70 14.02 20.29
CA TYR A 515 10.96 14.73 20.54
C TYR A 515 12.17 13.79 20.61
N ARG A 516 11.98 12.49 20.35
CA ARG A 516 13.07 11.53 20.22
C ARG A 516 13.96 11.92 19.04
N SER A 517 15.27 11.75 19.18
CA SER A 517 16.21 11.91 18.07
C SER A 517 16.07 10.74 17.09
N TRP A 518 15.11 10.83 16.15
CA TRP A 518 14.84 9.75 15.21
C TRP A 518 16.04 9.44 14.31
N SER A 519 16.86 10.42 13.96
CA SER A 519 18.08 10.20 13.18
C SER A 519 19.08 9.29 13.90
N LEU A 520 19.26 9.44 15.22
CA LEU A 520 20.12 8.56 16.02
C LEU A 520 19.59 7.13 16.00
N PHE A 521 18.29 6.95 16.28
CA PHE A 521 17.64 5.65 16.28
C PHE A 521 17.73 4.97 14.92
N THR A 522 17.39 5.70 13.85
CA THR A 522 17.44 5.17 12.49
C THR A 522 18.86 4.82 12.07
N TYR A 523 19.87 5.62 12.43
CA TYR A 523 21.27 5.29 12.15
C TYR A 523 21.71 4.02 12.88
N GLY A 524 21.39 3.89 14.17
CA GLY A 524 21.68 2.68 14.95
C GLY A 524 21.01 1.44 14.35
N TYR A 525 19.73 1.54 14.01
CA TYR A 525 18.96 0.46 13.39
C TYR A 525 19.55 0.03 12.05
N LEU A 526 19.78 0.97 11.11
CA LEU A 526 20.31 0.66 9.77
C LEU A 526 21.78 0.22 9.80
N SER A 527 22.49 0.48 10.89
CA SER A 527 23.86 0.01 11.12
C SER A 527 23.93 -1.37 11.78
N ASN A 528 22.79 -1.94 12.18
CA ASN A 528 22.75 -3.22 12.85
C ASN A 528 23.16 -4.36 11.89
N LEU A 529 24.27 -5.03 12.22
CA LEU A 529 24.82 -6.12 11.40
C LEU A 529 24.02 -7.42 11.47
N ARG A 530 23.23 -7.63 12.52
CA ARG A 530 22.34 -8.79 12.62
C ARG A 530 21.15 -8.64 11.68
N LEU A 531 20.61 -7.43 11.58
CA LEU A 531 19.48 -7.12 10.72
C LEU A 531 19.92 -6.89 9.27
N PHE A 532 20.99 -6.13 9.03
CA PHE A 532 21.38 -5.66 7.70
C PHE A 532 22.76 -6.13 7.22
N GLY A 533 23.44 -7.01 7.96
CA GLY A 533 24.67 -7.68 7.55
C GLY A 533 24.41 -8.94 6.73
N PHE A 534 23.74 -8.79 5.59
CA PHE A 534 23.19 -9.91 4.82
C PHE A 534 24.24 -10.93 4.38
N PRO A 535 23.96 -12.25 4.50
CA PRO A 535 24.76 -13.28 3.87
C PRO A 535 24.80 -13.18 2.35
N VAL A 536 25.91 -13.65 1.80
CA VAL A 536 26.13 -13.79 0.36
C VAL A 536 26.50 -15.26 0.09
N PRO A 537 25.97 -15.89 -0.97
CA PRO A 537 26.35 -17.25 -1.35
C PRO A 537 27.87 -17.44 -1.50
N GLY A 538 28.36 -18.61 -1.11
CA GLY A 538 29.79 -18.96 -1.18
C GLY A 538 30.67 -18.31 -0.11
N ASP A 539 30.12 -17.45 0.76
CA ASP A 539 30.82 -16.84 1.89
C ASP A 539 30.93 -17.82 3.07
N GLU A 540 31.60 -18.96 2.84
CA GLU A 540 31.79 -20.04 3.83
C GLU A 540 32.75 -19.66 4.99
N LYS A 541 33.32 -18.44 4.98
CA LYS A 541 34.29 -18.00 6.00
C LYS A 541 33.84 -16.72 6.70
N LEU A 542 33.27 -16.93 7.88
CA LEU A 542 32.95 -15.98 8.98
C LEU A 542 34.08 -15.03 9.44
N GLN A 543 35.09 -14.70 8.61
CA GLN A 543 36.30 -14.00 9.05
C GLN A 543 36.34 -12.48 8.75
N ARG A 544 35.29 -11.88 8.21
CA ARG A 544 35.19 -10.41 8.11
C ARG A 544 33.86 -9.92 8.70
N PRO A 545 33.84 -8.86 9.51
CA PRO A 545 32.58 -8.25 9.87
C PRO A 545 31.91 -7.79 8.57
N ARG A 546 30.69 -8.29 8.31
CA ARG A 546 29.86 -7.76 7.24
C ARG A 546 29.55 -6.31 7.60
N ALA A 547 29.68 -5.39 6.66
CA ALA A 547 29.20 -4.03 6.85
C ALA A 547 27.69 -4.00 6.56
N PRO A 548 26.94 -3.03 7.11
CA PRO A 548 25.51 -2.93 6.87
C PRO A 548 25.20 -2.72 5.38
N LEU A 549 24.05 -3.20 4.94
CA LEU A 549 23.52 -3.04 3.59
C LEU A 549 23.60 -1.60 3.06
N THR A 550 23.39 -0.62 3.93
CA THR A 550 23.46 0.81 3.58
C THR A 550 24.83 1.23 3.04
N PHE A 551 25.90 0.53 3.43
CA PHE A 551 27.26 0.75 2.94
C PHE A 551 27.63 -0.18 1.78
N THR A 552 27.30 -1.47 1.90
CA THR A 552 27.73 -2.50 0.94
C THR A 552 26.87 -2.52 -0.33
N GLY A 553 25.58 -2.18 -0.19
CA GLY A 553 24.56 -2.55 -1.16
C GLY A 553 24.29 -4.06 -1.18
N TYR A 554 23.33 -4.50 -1.98
CA TYR A 554 22.99 -5.92 -2.13
C TYR A 554 22.31 -6.17 -3.46
N LEU A 555 22.60 -7.33 -4.07
CA LEU A 555 22.09 -7.72 -5.39
C LEU A 555 22.18 -6.58 -6.43
N GLY A 556 23.34 -5.94 -6.48
CA GLY A 556 23.61 -4.84 -7.43
C GLY A 556 22.90 -3.52 -7.15
N ALA A 557 22.05 -3.44 -6.12
CA ALA A 557 21.45 -2.20 -5.65
C ALA A 557 22.31 -1.52 -4.58
N LYS A 558 22.38 -0.19 -4.63
CA LYS A 558 23.06 0.65 -3.64
C LYS A 558 22.19 1.83 -3.23
N LEU A 559 22.35 2.26 -1.99
CA LEU A 559 21.68 3.45 -1.48
C LEU A 559 22.09 4.67 -2.31
N LYS A 560 21.13 5.54 -2.63
CA LYS A 560 21.35 6.86 -3.22
C LYS A 560 20.74 7.93 -2.33
N GLN A 561 21.15 9.17 -2.58
CA GLN A 561 20.43 10.32 -2.02
C GLN A 561 19.00 10.30 -2.53
N ASN A 562 18.07 10.60 -1.63
CA ASN A 562 16.67 10.67 -1.99
C ASN A 562 16.40 11.86 -2.94
N THR A 563 15.59 11.59 -3.96
CA THR A 563 15.23 12.51 -5.04
C THR A 563 13.73 12.45 -5.37
N VAL A 564 13.09 11.33 -5.07
CA VAL A 564 11.65 11.07 -5.21
C VAL A 564 10.92 11.43 -3.91
N LEU A 565 11.37 10.98 -2.75
CA LEU A 565 10.69 11.21 -1.46
C LEU A 565 11.63 11.80 -0.40
N SER A 566 11.16 12.73 0.43
CA SER A 566 11.95 13.15 1.59
C SER A 566 12.16 11.97 2.54
N HIS A 567 13.30 11.94 3.24
CA HIS A 567 13.57 10.91 4.25
C HIS A 567 12.44 10.82 5.26
N TRP A 568 11.98 11.96 5.76
CA TRP A 568 10.85 12.03 6.68
C TRP A 568 9.65 12.67 5.99
N GLY A 569 8.54 11.94 5.93
CA GLY A 569 7.31 12.39 5.24
C GLY A 569 6.19 12.88 6.16
N ASN A 570 6.17 12.45 7.42
CA ASN A 570 5.00 12.57 8.31
C ASN A 570 5.31 13.18 9.70
N LEU A 571 6.31 14.05 9.80
CA LEU A 571 6.72 14.62 11.10
C LEU A 571 5.81 15.77 11.54
N LEU A 572 5.35 15.73 12.79
CA LEU A 572 4.74 16.87 13.45
C LEU A 572 5.79 17.94 13.79
N VAL A 573 6.89 17.49 14.38
CA VAL A 573 8.02 18.29 14.84
C VAL A 573 9.22 17.96 13.95
N ASP A 574 9.69 18.94 13.18
CA ASP A 574 10.80 18.84 12.24
C ASP A 574 12.03 19.65 12.71
N GLY A 575 12.27 19.64 14.02
CA GLY A 575 13.39 20.33 14.68
C GLY A 575 13.10 20.61 16.15
N GLU A 576 14.13 20.71 16.99
CA GLU A 576 14.00 20.81 18.45
C GLU A 576 13.26 22.07 18.93
N ASP A 577 13.30 23.15 18.16
CA ASP A 577 12.68 24.44 18.52
C ASP A 577 11.19 24.54 18.17
N LYS A 578 10.65 23.59 17.40
CA LYS A 578 9.26 23.66 16.96
C LYS A 578 8.33 23.11 18.02
N ILE A 579 7.54 24.01 18.60
CA ILE A 579 6.53 23.68 19.61
C ILE A 579 5.16 23.55 18.92
N PRO A 580 4.57 22.35 18.83
CA PRO A 580 3.23 22.19 18.27
C PRO A 580 2.19 22.80 19.21
N THR A 581 1.15 23.39 18.63
CA THR A 581 -0.05 23.76 19.38
C THR A 581 -0.76 22.50 19.89
N MET A 582 -1.60 22.66 20.93
CA MET A 582 -2.43 21.55 21.42
C MET A 582 -3.33 20.97 20.32
N GLU A 583 -3.82 21.81 19.42
CA GLU A 583 -4.66 21.36 18.31
C GLU A 583 -3.87 20.50 17.31
N GLU A 584 -2.68 20.94 16.89
CA GLU A 584 -1.82 20.16 15.99
C GLU A 584 -1.40 18.83 16.61
N PHE A 585 -1.05 18.83 17.90
CA PHE A 585 -0.75 17.61 18.63
C PHE A 585 -1.93 16.65 18.66
N MET A 586 -3.13 17.11 19.01
CA MET A 586 -4.31 16.23 19.06
C MET A 586 -4.69 15.71 17.67
N ARG A 587 -4.56 16.53 16.61
CA ARG A 587 -4.78 16.10 15.22
C ARG A 587 -3.82 14.98 14.83
N TRP A 588 -2.54 15.15 15.12
CA TRP A 588 -1.50 14.16 14.79
C TRP A 588 -1.59 12.91 15.66
N ALA A 589 -1.77 13.06 16.98
CA ALA A 589 -1.87 11.96 17.93
C ALA A 589 -3.10 11.07 17.69
N SER A 590 -4.18 11.62 17.14
CA SER A 590 -5.40 10.88 16.77
C SER A 590 -5.40 10.36 15.33
N TRP A 591 -4.31 10.56 14.59
CA TRP A 591 -4.17 10.02 13.23
C TRP A 591 -3.69 8.57 13.29
N PRO A 592 -4.33 7.63 12.57
CA PRO A 592 -3.83 6.27 12.49
C PRO A 592 -2.50 6.24 11.73
N ALA A 593 -1.61 5.31 12.10
CA ALA A 593 -0.29 5.16 11.50
C ALA A 593 0.66 6.38 11.63
N ALA A 594 0.51 7.17 12.70
CA ALA A 594 1.33 8.35 12.99
C ALA A 594 2.82 8.04 13.25
N LYS A 595 3.20 6.76 13.47
CA LYS A 595 4.61 6.39 13.63
C LYS A 595 5.48 6.95 12.48
N PRO A 596 6.63 7.59 12.79
CA PRO A 596 7.52 8.18 11.80
C PRO A 596 7.91 7.21 10.68
N GLN A 597 7.99 7.75 9.48
CA GLN A 597 8.28 7.03 8.25
C GLN A 597 9.61 7.49 7.67
N TYR A 598 10.60 6.59 7.62
CA TYR A 598 11.92 6.87 7.04
C TYR A 598 12.06 6.24 5.65
N TRP A 599 12.02 7.06 4.61
CA TRP A 599 12.15 6.61 3.23
C TRP A 599 13.61 6.52 2.78
N LEU A 600 13.94 5.44 2.07
CA LEU A 600 15.23 5.19 1.47
C LEU A 600 15.07 4.94 -0.03
N GLU A 601 15.99 5.49 -0.82
CA GLU A 601 16.06 5.27 -2.27
C GLU A 601 17.27 4.45 -2.66
N TRP A 602 17.03 3.43 -3.48
CA TRP A 602 18.07 2.54 -3.97
C TRP A 602 18.15 2.64 -5.50
N ARG A 603 19.38 2.68 -6.02
CA ARG A 603 19.67 2.62 -7.45
C ARG A 603 20.39 1.32 -7.79
N LYS A 604 20.18 0.83 -9.01
CA LYS A 604 20.93 -0.32 -9.53
C LYS A 604 22.24 0.15 -10.17
N VAL A 605 23.36 -0.39 -9.69
CA VAL A 605 24.72 -0.08 -10.14
C VAL A 605 25.42 -1.28 -10.79
N ARG A 606 24.81 -2.47 -10.72
CA ARG A 606 25.30 -3.70 -11.32
C ARG A 606 24.11 -4.63 -11.60
N ASP A 607 24.16 -5.35 -12.70
CA ASP A 607 23.19 -6.42 -12.98
C ASP A 607 23.46 -7.68 -12.17
N VAL A 608 22.37 -8.37 -11.81
CA VAL A 608 22.37 -9.66 -11.11
C VAL A 608 22.25 -10.74 -12.17
N THR A 609 23.18 -11.69 -12.19
CA THR A 609 23.09 -12.83 -13.12
C THR A 609 22.03 -13.83 -12.64
N ALA A 610 21.50 -14.64 -13.55
CA ALA A 610 20.55 -15.69 -13.17
C ALA A 610 21.15 -16.67 -12.15
N GLY A 611 22.44 -17.01 -12.30
CA GLY A 611 23.18 -17.84 -11.35
C GLY A 611 23.24 -17.23 -9.95
N GLU A 612 23.65 -15.96 -9.85
CA GLU A 612 23.68 -15.22 -8.58
C GLU A 612 22.28 -15.18 -7.94
N PHE A 613 21.23 -14.85 -8.72
CA PHE A 613 19.86 -14.85 -8.23
C PHE A 613 19.46 -16.22 -7.67
N PHE A 614 19.76 -17.32 -8.36
CA PHE A 614 19.41 -18.67 -7.91
C PHE A 614 20.16 -19.11 -6.65
N GLU A 615 21.43 -18.75 -6.52
CA GLU A 615 22.21 -19.02 -5.32
C GLU A 615 21.60 -18.29 -4.10
N HIS A 616 21.21 -17.02 -4.27
CA HIS A 616 20.52 -16.27 -3.23
C HIS A 616 19.13 -16.83 -2.93
N LEU A 617 18.36 -17.22 -3.94
CA LEU A 617 17.05 -17.85 -3.76
C LEU A 617 17.16 -19.18 -3.00
N GLU A 618 18.12 -20.03 -3.35
CA GLU A 618 18.37 -21.29 -2.64
C GLU A 618 18.80 -21.04 -1.19
N MET A 619 19.68 -20.06 -0.96
CA MET A 619 20.15 -19.70 0.37
C MET A 619 19.00 -19.19 1.25
N LEU A 620 18.11 -18.35 0.71
CA LEU A 620 17.05 -17.67 1.48
C LEU A 620 15.75 -18.46 1.60
N GLN A 621 15.42 -19.30 0.61
CA GLN A 621 14.14 -20.02 0.53
C GLN A 621 14.31 -21.55 0.40
N GLY A 622 15.55 -22.03 0.29
CA GLY A 622 15.89 -23.44 0.22
C GLY A 622 15.79 -24.06 -1.18
N LYS A 623 16.39 -25.26 -1.30
CA LYS A 623 16.41 -26.07 -2.54
C LYS A 623 15.03 -26.36 -3.13
N ARG A 624 14.02 -26.51 -2.26
CA ARG A 624 12.64 -26.77 -2.70
C ARG A 624 12.07 -25.57 -3.43
N ALA A 625 12.23 -24.36 -2.88
CA ALA A 625 11.77 -23.13 -3.52
C ALA A 625 12.48 -22.91 -4.85
N LEU A 626 13.82 -23.08 -4.91
CA LEU A 626 14.57 -23.01 -6.15
C LEU A 626 14.04 -23.99 -7.21
N ARG A 627 13.79 -25.25 -6.83
CA ARG A 627 13.25 -26.27 -7.76
C ARG A 627 11.87 -25.89 -8.28
N ILE A 628 10.98 -25.42 -7.40
CA ILE A 628 9.64 -24.95 -7.80
C ILE A 628 9.77 -23.79 -8.77
N TRP A 629 10.61 -22.79 -8.44
CA TRP A 629 10.85 -21.64 -9.29
C TRP A 629 11.36 -22.06 -10.67
N LYS A 630 12.41 -22.90 -10.74
CA LYS A 630 12.96 -23.40 -12.00
C LYS A 630 11.95 -24.21 -12.83
N ASN A 631 11.06 -24.94 -12.16
CA ASN A 631 10.00 -25.69 -12.85
C ASN A 631 8.92 -24.77 -13.44
N LEU A 632 8.56 -23.69 -12.74
CA LEU A 632 7.51 -22.75 -13.16
C LEU A 632 8.01 -21.77 -14.22
N TYR A 633 9.23 -21.26 -14.05
CA TYR A 633 9.76 -20.15 -14.85
C TYR A 633 10.95 -20.55 -15.72
N GLY A 634 11.45 -21.79 -15.63
CA GLY A 634 12.60 -22.26 -16.40
C GLY A 634 13.95 -21.74 -15.91
N ASP A 635 15.04 -22.25 -16.49
CA ASP A 635 16.41 -21.76 -16.21
C ASP A 635 16.76 -20.66 -17.24
N HIS A 636 16.23 -19.44 -17.02
CA HIS A 636 16.36 -18.34 -17.97
C HIS A 636 17.81 -17.83 -18.19
N GLY A 637 18.84 -18.46 -17.62
CA GLY A 637 20.25 -18.10 -17.79
C GLY A 637 21.13 -19.03 -18.64
N MET A 638 20.72 -20.28 -18.90
CA MET A 638 21.66 -21.29 -19.44
C MET A 638 21.65 -21.50 -20.96
N ARG A 639 20.81 -20.79 -21.73
CA ARG A 639 20.74 -21.02 -23.20
C ARG A 639 21.63 -20.13 -24.06
N GLU A 640 22.31 -19.14 -23.49
CA GLU A 640 23.25 -18.26 -24.22
C GLU A 640 24.73 -18.57 -23.95
N GLU A 641 25.10 -19.07 -22.77
CA GLU A 641 26.50 -19.38 -22.44
C GLU A 641 26.95 -20.76 -22.94
N GLU A 642 26.05 -21.76 -22.98
CA GLU A 642 26.40 -23.08 -23.54
C GLU A 642 26.74 -23.03 -25.04
N LYS A 643 26.20 -22.05 -25.78
CA LYS A 643 26.55 -21.88 -27.21
C LYS A 643 27.84 -21.11 -27.45
N LYS A 644 28.20 -20.16 -26.58
CA LYS A 644 29.50 -19.48 -26.69
C LYS A 644 30.66 -20.40 -26.27
N GLY A 645 30.43 -21.30 -25.32
CA GLY A 645 31.42 -22.30 -24.90
C GLY A 645 31.63 -23.45 -25.89
N GLU A 646 30.64 -23.74 -26.75
CA GLU A 646 30.77 -24.71 -27.84
C GLU A 646 31.37 -24.08 -29.10
N GLU A 647 31.06 -22.81 -29.42
CA GLU A 647 31.65 -22.11 -30.58
C GLU A 647 33.15 -21.79 -30.37
N GLU A 648 33.61 -21.46 -29.15
CA GLU A 648 35.05 -21.25 -28.88
C GLU A 648 35.90 -22.54 -28.87
N LYS A 649 35.27 -23.73 -28.80
CA LYS A 649 35.99 -25.01 -28.90
C LYS A 649 36.14 -25.53 -30.32
N ASP A 650 35.32 -25.04 -31.26
CA ASP A 650 35.38 -25.45 -32.68
C ASP A 650 36.19 -24.50 -33.58
N GLU A 651 36.50 -23.27 -33.16
CA GLU A 651 37.29 -22.32 -33.97
C GLU A 651 38.83 -22.48 -33.90
N ARG A 652 39.33 -23.61 -33.38
CA ARG A 652 40.76 -23.97 -33.45
C ARG A 652 41.09 -25.00 -34.52
N LYS A 653 40.36 -25.07 -35.65
CA LYS A 653 40.84 -25.75 -36.86
C LYS A 653 40.23 -25.16 -38.14
N GLY A 654 41.06 -24.54 -38.97
CA GLY A 654 40.79 -24.38 -40.40
C GLY A 654 41.13 -22.99 -40.90
N GLY A 655 42.12 -22.91 -41.80
CA GLY A 655 42.61 -21.66 -42.37
C GLY A 655 41.85 -21.22 -43.62
N ASP A 656 41.99 -19.92 -43.87
CA ASP A 656 42.25 -19.23 -45.14
C ASP A 656 41.42 -19.60 -46.39
N GLU A 657 40.62 -18.64 -46.90
CA GLU A 657 40.77 -18.06 -48.25
C GLU A 657 39.73 -16.94 -48.54
N THR A 658 40.17 -16.01 -49.39
CA THR A 658 39.61 -14.69 -49.78
C THR A 658 38.57 -14.69 -50.92
N VAL A 659 37.90 -13.52 -51.14
CA VAL A 659 37.38 -12.88 -52.41
C VAL A 659 35.90 -12.42 -52.27
N VAL A 660 35.55 -11.12 -52.08
CA VAL A 660 35.41 -9.92 -52.98
C VAL A 660 34.02 -9.70 -53.64
N ASN A 661 33.41 -8.57 -53.23
CA ASN A 661 32.50 -7.57 -53.88
C ASN A 661 31.07 -7.86 -54.38
N GLY A 662 30.17 -6.92 -54.04
CA GLY A 662 28.96 -6.57 -54.80
C GLY A 662 28.01 -5.58 -54.10
N ASP A 663 28.21 -4.27 -54.31
CA ASP A 663 27.35 -3.15 -53.89
C ASP A 663 25.92 -3.19 -54.46
N LYS A 664 24.93 -2.73 -53.66
CA LYS A 664 23.89 -1.76 -54.06
C LYS A 664 23.03 -1.30 -52.88
N SER A 665 23.00 0.01 -52.69
CA SER A 665 22.30 0.77 -51.65
C SER A 665 21.01 1.43 -52.18
N VAL A 666 19.92 1.36 -51.39
CA VAL A 666 18.72 2.23 -51.37
C VAL A 666 18.15 2.17 -49.91
N PRO A 667 17.57 3.25 -49.32
CA PRO A 667 17.66 3.49 -47.88
C PRO A 667 16.45 3.02 -47.03
N GLY A 668 16.75 2.47 -45.85
CA GLY A 668 16.23 3.07 -44.61
C GLY A 668 15.13 2.38 -43.78
N ASP A 669 14.79 1.10 -43.99
CA ASP A 669 14.03 0.33 -42.99
C ASP A 669 15.01 -0.32 -42.00
N MET A 670 14.83 -0.07 -40.70
CA MET A 670 15.60 -0.76 -39.65
C MET A 670 15.38 -2.28 -39.81
N PRO A 671 16.43 -3.08 -40.02
CA PRO A 671 16.24 -4.52 -40.12
C PRO A 671 15.82 -5.04 -38.75
N MET A 672 14.59 -5.56 -38.68
CA MET A 672 14.13 -6.36 -37.55
C MET A 672 15.22 -7.36 -37.16
N ASN A 673 15.54 -7.37 -35.86
CA ASN A 673 16.58 -8.19 -35.27
C ASN A 673 16.52 -9.64 -35.80
N PRO A 674 17.60 -10.21 -36.36
CA PRO A 674 17.68 -11.61 -36.77
C PRO A 674 17.27 -12.60 -35.67
N LEU A 675 17.41 -12.19 -34.40
CA LEU A 675 16.95 -12.89 -33.21
C LEU A 675 15.42 -12.98 -33.14
N ALA A 676 14.70 -11.91 -33.51
CA ALA A 676 13.23 -11.87 -33.51
C ALA A 676 12.64 -12.80 -34.59
N ASN A 677 13.25 -12.86 -35.78
CA ASN A 677 12.85 -13.80 -36.83
C ASN A 677 13.20 -15.26 -36.46
N LYS A 678 14.33 -15.51 -35.81
CA LYS A 678 14.67 -16.84 -35.27
C LYS A 678 13.75 -17.27 -34.12
N MET A 679 13.24 -16.33 -33.33
CA MET A 679 12.32 -16.58 -32.22
C MET A 679 10.91 -16.90 -32.74
N LEU A 680 10.41 -16.14 -33.73
CA LEU A 680 9.14 -16.43 -34.42
C LEU A 680 9.14 -17.80 -35.13
N MET A 681 10.23 -18.17 -35.82
CA MET A 681 10.34 -19.50 -36.43
C MET A 681 10.37 -20.64 -35.41
N ARG A 682 10.95 -20.43 -34.22
CA ARG A 682 11.01 -21.45 -33.16
C ARG A 682 9.68 -21.62 -32.44
N ILE A 683 8.91 -20.54 -32.28
CA ILE A 683 7.53 -20.61 -31.77
C ILE A 683 6.67 -21.41 -32.76
N HIS A 684 6.85 -21.22 -34.06
CA HIS A 684 6.10 -21.96 -35.07
C HIS A 684 6.45 -23.46 -35.12
N MET A 685 7.72 -23.83 -34.88
CA MET A 685 8.14 -25.23 -34.76
C MET A 685 7.67 -25.88 -33.45
N ALA A 686 7.64 -25.15 -32.34
CA ALA A 686 7.15 -25.64 -31.06
C ALA A 686 5.65 -25.98 -31.13
N ILE A 687 4.85 -25.12 -31.77
CA ILE A 687 3.42 -25.36 -32.00
C ILE A 687 3.20 -26.61 -32.87
N LYS A 688 4.02 -26.81 -33.90
CA LYS A 688 3.96 -27.99 -34.77
C LYS A 688 4.33 -29.28 -34.02
N SER A 689 5.35 -29.24 -33.18
CA SER A 689 5.78 -30.38 -32.36
C SER A 689 4.76 -30.77 -31.29
N THR A 690 4.01 -29.82 -30.74
CA THR A 690 2.91 -30.11 -29.79
C THR A 690 1.71 -30.75 -30.47
N CYS A 691 1.39 -30.38 -31.71
CA CYS A 691 0.34 -31.03 -32.48
C CYS A 691 0.72 -32.48 -32.87
N GLU A 692 1.99 -32.72 -33.20
CA GLU A 692 2.50 -34.07 -33.53
C GLU A 692 2.60 -34.98 -32.28
N ALA A 693 2.82 -34.42 -31.09
CA ALA A 693 2.82 -35.15 -29.82
C ALA A 693 1.41 -35.55 -29.33
N GLU A 694 0.40 -34.72 -29.59
CA GLU A 694 -1.01 -35.06 -29.30
C GLU A 694 -1.55 -36.19 -30.21
N GLU A 695 -1.05 -36.31 -31.45
CA GLU A 695 -1.38 -37.43 -32.34
C GLU A 695 -0.72 -38.75 -31.89
N ALA A 696 0.48 -38.69 -31.30
CA ALA A 696 1.18 -39.86 -30.77
C ALA A 696 0.52 -40.42 -29.49
N TYR A 697 -0.01 -39.54 -28.62
CA TYR A 697 -0.65 -39.95 -27.37
C TYR A 697 -2.03 -40.59 -27.57
N ARG A 698 -2.73 -40.31 -28.68
CA ARG A 698 -4.00 -40.97 -29.02
C ARG A 698 -3.87 -42.43 -29.46
N ASN A 699 -2.65 -42.91 -29.73
CA ASN A 699 -2.42 -44.20 -30.40
C ASN A 699 -1.74 -45.29 -29.55
N GLY A 700 -1.56 -45.10 -28.23
CA GLY A 700 -0.91 -46.11 -27.37
C GLY A 700 -1.66 -46.34 -26.05
N GLY A 701 -2.40 -47.44 -25.95
CA GLY A 701 -3.05 -47.91 -24.72
C GLY A 701 -2.64 -49.35 -24.36
N ASP A 702 -2.81 -49.63 -23.06
CA ASP A 702 -2.91 -50.88 -22.29
C ASP A 702 -1.68 -51.80 -22.05
N ASP A 703 -1.43 -52.13 -20.77
CA ASP A 703 -1.61 -53.49 -20.18
C ASP A 703 -1.15 -53.57 -18.68
N ASP A 704 -2.07 -54.08 -17.82
CA ASP A 704 -1.99 -55.07 -16.70
C ASP A 704 -0.97 -54.96 -15.52
N GLU A 705 -1.12 -55.52 -14.30
CA GLU A 705 -2.19 -56.08 -13.42
C GLU A 705 -1.56 -56.30 -11.99
N ASP A 706 -2.43 -56.40 -10.97
CA ASP A 706 -2.39 -56.94 -9.58
C ASP A 706 -1.12 -57.49 -8.86
N GLU A 707 -1.02 -57.23 -7.54
CA GLU A 707 -1.12 -58.24 -6.45
C GLU A 707 -1.12 -57.67 -5.01
N THR A 708 -1.78 -58.43 -4.11
CA THR A 708 -2.29 -58.14 -2.75
C THR A 708 -1.39 -58.49 -1.54
N ASN A 709 -1.80 -57.98 -0.35
CA ASN A 709 -1.82 -58.57 1.01
C ASN A 709 -0.89 -58.03 2.13
N GLY A 710 -1.52 -57.52 3.21
CA GLY A 710 -1.53 -58.19 4.53
C GLY A 710 -0.83 -57.54 5.75
N GLY A 711 -1.62 -57.20 6.79
CA GLY A 711 -1.38 -57.65 8.19
C GLY A 711 -0.93 -56.66 9.30
N ASP A 712 -1.88 -56.31 10.18
CA ASP A 712 -1.92 -56.35 11.67
C ASP A 712 -1.02 -55.43 12.56
N GLU A 713 -1.63 -54.56 13.39
CA GLU A 713 -1.81 -54.62 14.89
C GLU A 713 -0.58 -54.05 15.68
N GLU A 714 -0.60 -53.36 16.83
CA GLU A 714 -1.56 -52.86 17.83
C GLU A 714 -0.81 -51.87 18.80
N ASN A 715 -1.55 -50.90 19.36
CA ASN A 715 -1.58 -50.40 20.77
C ASN A 715 -0.48 -49.59 21.53
N ASP A 716 -1.03 -48.59 22.26
CA ASP A 716 -0.75 -48.09 23.64
C ASP A 716 0.52 -47.25 23.96
N GLU A 717 0.56 -46.31 24.90
CA GLU A 717 -0.34 -45.43 25.68
C GLU A 717 0.57 -44.52 26.56
N ARG A 718 0.18 -43.24 26.83
CA ARG A 718 0.35 -42.44 28.10
C ARG A 718 1.77 -42.10 28.64
N GLU A 719 2.06 -41.11 29.49
CA GLU A 719 1.49 -39.85 30.08
C GLU A 719 2.61 -39.19 30.95
N ASP A 720 2.36 -37.96 31.44
CA ASP A 720 2.92 -37.25 32.63
C ASP A 720 4.27 -36.49 32.51
N GLU A 721 4.31 -35.14 32.59
CA GLU A 721 4.12 -34.19 33.72
C GLU A 721 5.37 -34.06 34.64
N ASP A 722 5.95 -32.85 34.75
CA ASP A 722 5.97 -32.06 36.01
C ASP A 722 6.92 -30.83 36.02
N GLU A 723 6.47 -29.83 36.78
CA GLU A 723 6.96 -28.47 37.04
C GLU A 723 8.22 -28.37 37.94
N ALA A 724 8.87 -27.19 37.98
CA ALA A 724 9.02 -26.36 39.19
C ALA A 724 10.01 -25.18 39.06
N SER A 725 9.54 -24.04 39.58
CA SER A 725 10.12 -22.71 39.80
C SER A 725 11.22 -22.59 40.88
N VAL A 726 12.06 -21.53 40.85
CA VAL A 726 12.59 -20.83 42.05
C VAL A 726 12.96 -19.36 41.74
N ASN A 727 12.50 -18.44 42.62
CA ASN A 727 12.77 -17.00 42.70
C ASN A 727 14.15 -16.65 43.31
N GLY A 728 14.67 -15.46 43.00
CA GLY A 728 15.78 -14.83 43.73
C GLY A 728 15.80 -13.30 43.53
N ASP A 729 15.70 -12.58 44.65
CA ASP A 729 15.48 -11.14 44.84
C ASP A 729 16.82 -10.50 45.28
N GLU A 730 17.31 -9.43 44.63
CA GLU A 730 18.41 -8.61 45.15
C GLU A 730 18.27 -7.09 44.86
N SER A 731 18.54 -6.34 45.92
CA SER A 731 18.37 -4.90 46.15
C SER A 731 19.40 -3.98 45.47
N ILE A 732 18.95 -2.78 45.05
CA ILE A 732 19.75 -1.72 44.39
C ILE A 732 20.18 -0.63 45.40
N PRO A 733 21.45 -0.17 45.40
CA PRO A 733 21.86 1.10 46.03
C PRO A 733 21.78 2.31 45.06
N ARG A 734 21.33 3.44 45.62
CA ARG A 734 21.24 4.78 45.02
C ARG A 734 22.61 5.43 44.85
N ASP A 735 22.84 6.02 43.68
CA ASP A 735 23.49 7.33 43.40
C ASP A 735 24.15 7.31 42.01
N HIS A 736 23.59 8.03 41.03
CA HIS A 736 24.21 8.20 39.70
C HIS A 736 24.19 9.68 39.23
N PRO A 737 25.32 10.25 38.75
CA PRO A 737 25.43 11.67 38.38
C PRO A 737 25.03 11.89 36.92
N MET A 738 23.77 12.28 36.65
CA MET A 738 23.22 12.50 35.30
C MET A 738 23.46 13.90 34.69
N TYR A 739 24.09 14.82 35.40
CA TYR A 739 24.32 16.19 34.93
C TYR A 739 25.48 16.39 33.90
N PRO A 740 26.53 15.54 33.84
CA PRO A 740 27.60 15.70 32.85
C PRO A 740 27.21 15.31 31.41
N LEU A 741 26.30 14.35 31.23
CA LEU A 741 25.93 13.81 29.92
C LEU A 741 25.19 14.84 29.06
N LEU A 742 24.29 15.63 29.66
CA LEU A 742 23.58 16.72 28.99
C LEU A 742 24.53 17.80 28.46
N LYS A 743 25.64 18.03 29.18
CA LYS A 743 26.66 19.01 28.80
C LYS A 743 27.55 18.50 27.66
N GLU A 744 27.78 17.20 27.59
CA GLU A 744 28.52 16.55 26.50
C GLU A 744 27.67 16.45 25.22
N ILE A 745 26.36 16.20 25.36
CA ILE A 745 25.39 16.23 24.25
C ILE A 745 25.31 17.64 23.63
N LEU A 746 25.22 18.69 24.45
CA LEU A 746 25.24 20.07 23.96
C LEU A 746 26.56 20.46 23.27
N MET A 747 27.69 19.87 23.69
CA MET A 747 28.98 20.06 23.00
C MET A 747 29.06 19.32 21.66
N ARG A 748 28.48 18.11 21.56
CA ARG A 748 28.45 17.35 20.29
C ARG A 748 27.49 17.97 19.28
N LEU A 749 26.36 18.53 19.72
CA LEU A 749 25.44 19.30 18.89
C LEU A 749 26.08 20.61 18.38
N ASP A 750 26.93 21.28 19.18
CA ASP A 750 27.69 22.45 18.70
C ASP A 750 28.78 22.08 17.67
N ILE A 751 29.29 20.83 17.71
CA ILE A 751 30.20 20.29 16.69
C ILE A 751 29.43 19.98 15.40
N GLU A 752 28.25 19.37 15.48
CA GLU A 752 27.39 19.15 14.30
C GLU A 752 26.90 20.45 13.67
N ARG A 753 26.61 21.49 14.48
CA ARG A 753 26.28 22.82 13.97
C ARG A 753 27.42 23.42 13.15
N ARG A 754 28.66 23.31 13.64
CA ARG A 754 29.86 23.79 12.92
C ARG A 754 30.13 23.01 11.63
N LEU A 755 29.84 21.70 11.63
CA LEU A 755 29.96 20.86 10.42
C LEU A 755 28.91 21.23 9.36
N ARG A 756 27.71 21.67 9.76
CA ARG A 756 26.66 22.18 8.84
C ARG A 756 26.96 23.59 8.34
N GLU A 757 27.63 24.41 9.13
CA GLU A 757 28.06 25.76 8.71
C GLU A 757 29.22 25.71 7.68
N ASP A 758 30.13 24.73 7.78
CA ASP A 758 31.20 24.51 6.80
C ASP A 758 30.69 23.97 5.43
N GLU A 759 29.51 23.34 5.37
CA GLU A 759 28.84 22.93 4.12
C GLU A 759 28.15 24.10 3.39
N HIS A 760 27.90 25.23 4.05
CA HIS A 760 27.29 26.42 3.44
C HIS A 760 28.30 27.43 2.88
N ASP A 761 29.55 27.42 3.36
CA ASP A 761 30.62 28.32 2.87
C ASP A 761 31.52 27.68 1.78
N SER A 762 31.17 26.48 1.29
CA SER A 762 31.90 25.79 0.21
C SER A 762 31.03 25.31 -0.96
N THR A 763 30.05 26.10 -1.40
CA THR A 763 29.52 26.06 -2.79
C THR A 763 28.96 27.41 -3.23
#